data_AF-A0A2Z4NCV9-F1
#
_entry.id   AF-A0A2Z4NCV9-F1
#
_cell.length_a   1.000
_cell.length_b   1.000
_cell.length_c   1.000
_cell.angle_alpha   90.00
_cell.angle_beta   90.00
_cell.angle_gamma   90.00
#
_symmetry.space_group_name_H-M   'P 1'
#
loop_
_entity.id
_entity.type
_entity.pdbx_description
1 polymer ?
#
loop_
_entity_poly.entity_id
_entity_poly.type
_entity_poly.pdbx_seq_one_letter_code
_entity_poly.pdbx_strand_id
1 'polypeptide(L)'
;MTIAKKKKILKILLFTSLGAASVGIIGTLIYATKNANNASQNINTAFREDDPKLNKNDVVIKKEQNSNTDSNLTPIKKDEIITTLIFKHNNEILFTKKVSQPKDENTKIDIKAYIPTGWILDPEFYPNNEIEIQNGNENSIQIKKESVSYETSIVFVLDNKVFSTISIKTTNNETIDLEKYIPKGYKFKDDKVYKLEIGVTNRIPIEKILIRHTTTLIYKYNQGVVAREVVETLNDEKIDYLKYLPKGYEIDKNINNEINIILDNENNIFIRPSAIIDPSINNPDKKDPTELPEQPEDKNNEIYTPVNPSEKPKEKSEEVNKIKTILRFTLSTDDSVISEVELETSDNEVLDFNVYVPTGFIIDKAKYASSEGIPTIEKGKINTIFIIQEKKVITTTLKFFLNGSQFGETLTFKSLENEPLNTKPSSVLPEGYKLEENQNDELQIGIENRLNITKIIYEHTTKILFKEGNVLVESKSIKTIGEETIDVHRHIPNGYELDESKPLNIVIDQENTIYIKRIPAPKPEPKPIPNPKPNPKPDVSTLAPRNTSGVYVTSNYAPEINETTMKPTNPKALSAEAVRAIEKDISDLDDIYNVIKDVSDWASFDKTKLNELIRKLGLTGHTAENFKEFVHMLLNPEDFPNLYKQRMYMTKTEFEKAISGYKRDYMKFANKGMKPVMEFWQHWPSISGGGVWTYADEADNPVLNKYIEFNKNRYFSSDSKWMRTSGDLLKGDYKGWNKTEATKNYADIDTTGYDPYNPRIPRGDGIKVYEYRPNADNNTVADKNQKIYMAWLDASNPKGYAKFLDFITKHKEITAVTIENIGLLDKNQEFDYLLSKLPNHVKKLTLFFETSNTQSISALKNKHLDDVEILTKSPNVSSSKGIEPLWGIDPIGFRYTKNVSFDYNNNSSGEYASNTTRAGSIQFNIIRPSASDTEAEVKEAFRIAYVTKKDWKIFQGSFGDGSWPTWIDLSLQPNFRSLKGLELANKVFYNLKLHNDSEIFTVTSDDIHLQQWDKLIVRGPDRAKLTFDNPNVNALYIKGLAYNLPANYNPQFFGLFEAGKDVFDTLYVDNQAMKDAIMNTQAWRSFGSHFRNGIRIIESSNNDNSGDLDNGI
;
A
#
# COMPACT_ATOMS: atom_id res chain seq x y z
N MET A 1 8.84 -4.77 58.15
CA MET A 1 9.04 -4.23 56.78
C MET A 1 8.16 -5.00 55.79
N THR A 2 7.02 -4.44 55.37
CA THR A 2 6.04 -5.16 54.52
C THR A 2 6.48 -5.27 53.05
N ILE A 3 5.95 -6.29 52.36
CA ILE A 3 6.26 -6.70 50.97
C ILE A 3 6.15 -5.53 49.95
N ALA A 4 5.31 -4.52 50.23
CA ALA A 4 5.21 -3.30 49.41
C ALA A 4 6.43 -2.36 49.52
N LYS A 5 7.12 -2.31 50.67
CA LYS A 5 8.36 -1.52 50.85
C LYS A 5 9.59 -2.22 50.28
N LYS A 6 9.63 -3.56 50.22
CA LYS A 6 10.64 -4.30 49.45
C LYS A 6 10.48 -4.07 47.94
N LYS A 7 9.26 -3.98 47.41
CA LYS A 7 9.02 -3.59 45.99
C LYS A 7 9.39 -2.13 45.67
N LYS A 8 9.35 -1.21 46.64
CA LYS A 8 9.72 0.20 46.44
C LYS A 8 11.24 0.43 46.49
N ILE A 9 11.98 -0.31 47.32
CA ILE A 9 13.45 -0.26 47.37
C ILE A 9 14.08 -1.08 46.22
N LEU A 10 13.47 -2.19 45.79
CA LEU A 10 13.91 -2.92 44.59
C LEU A 10 13.65 -2.11 43.29
N LYS A 11 12.65 -1.22 43.26
CA LYS A 11 12.46 -0.25 42.16
C LYS A 11 13.42 0.94 42.21
N ILE A 12 14.03 1.26 43.36
CA ILE A 12 14.99 2.37 43.50
C ILE A 12 16.43 1.91 43.27
N LEU A 13 16.76 0.64 43.57
CA LEU A 13 18.06 0.04 43.25
C LEU A 13 18.21 -0.39 41.78
N LEU A 14 17.12 -0.46 41.01
CA LEU A 14 17.13 -0.73 39.56
C LEU A 14 17.35 0.51 38.68
N PHE A 15 17.51 1.70 39.28
CA PHE A 15 17.75 2.97 38.57
C PHE A 15 19.11 3.62 38.90
N THR A 16 20.04 2.88 39.49
CA THR A 16 21.40 3.37 39.78
C THR A 16 22.46 2.34 39.38
N SER A 17 22.62 2.10 38.06
CA SER A 17 23.90 1.75 37.40
C SER A 17 23.64 1.23 35.99
N LEU A 18 23.94 2.07 34.98
CA LEU A 18 24.55 1.69 33.69
C LEU A 18 24.65 2.95 32.83
N GLY A 19 25.64 3.77 33.17
CA GLY A 19 26.26 4.70 32.23
C GLY A 19 27.39 3.99 31.48
N ALA A 20 27.48 4.27 30.19
CA ALA A 20 28.56 3.95 29.25
C ALA A 20 28.67 2.51 28.69
N ALA A 21 27.84 2.21 27.66
CA ALA A 21 28.27 1.63 26.38
C ALA A 21 27.04 1.44 25.47
N SER A 22 26.66 2.46 24.68
CA SER A 22 25.59 2.34 23.68
C SER A 22 26.17 2.02 22.30
N VAL A 23 26.42 0.72 22.08
CA VAL A 23 26.41 0.10 20.76
C VAL A 23 25.46 -1.10 20.86
N GLY A 24 24.29 -0.98 20.24
CA GLY A 24 23.30 -2.05 20.10
C GLY A 24 22.45 -2.35 21.35
N ILE A 25 21.19 -2.70 21.11
CA ILE A 25 20.18 -3.27 22.03
C ILE A 25 19.34 -2.23 22.80
N ILE A 26 18.16 -1.89 22.25
CA ILE A 26 17.01 -1.41 23.04
C ILE A 26 15.79 -2.24 22.63
N GLY A 27 15.41 -3.20 23.46
CA GLY A 27 14.22 -4.01 23.27
C GLY A 27 13.97 -4.88 24.48
N THR A 28 13.63 -4.29 25.64
CA THR A 28 13.15 -5.09 26.81
C THR A 28 12.55 -4.33 28.01
N LEU A 29 12.43 -2.99 28.03
CA LEU A 29 12.05 -2.26 29.27
C LEU A 29 10.70 -1.50 29.24
N ILE A 30 9.73 -1.96 28.44
CA ILE A 30 8.33 -1.51 28.48
C ILE A 30 7.41 -2.74 28.66
N TYR A 31 7.44 -3.43 29.80
CA TYR A 31 6.48 -4.53 30.01
C TYR A 31 5.99 -4.82 31.44
N ALA A 32 6.48 -4.14 32.48
CA ALA A 32 6.19 -4.55 33.86
C ALA A 32 5.07 -3.78 34.60
N THR A 33 4.10 -3.15 33.92
CA THR A 33 3.00 -2.41 34.60
C THR A 33 1.58 -2.66 34.07
N LYS A 34 1.32 -3.71 33.28
CA LYS A 34 -0.01 -3.94 32.65
C LYS A 34 -1.00 -4.83 33.42
N ASN A 35 -0.64 -5.39 34.59
CA ASN A 35 -1.54 -6.29 35.34
C ASN A 35 -2.05 -5.67 36.64
N ALA A 36 -3.13 -4.88 36.56
CA ALA A 36 -4.13 -4.72 37.62
C ALA A 36 -5.32 -3.86 37.11
N ASN A 37 -6.39 -4.53 36.64
CA ASN A 37 -7.81 -4.20 36.84
C ASN A 37 -8.65 -4.73 35.67
N ASN A 38 -9.06 -6.00 35.78
CA ASN A 38 -10.19 -6.56 35.05
C ASN A 38 -11.42 -6.45 35.96
N ALA A 39 -12.37 -5.57 35.63
CA ALA A 39 -13.71 -5.58 36.22
C ALA A 39 -14.69 -4.76 35.39
N SER A 40 -15.23 -5.35 34.31
CA SER A 40 -16.65 -5.22 33.94
C SER A 40 -16.96 -6.09 32.71
N GLN A 41 -17.48 -7.28 32.99
CA GLN A 41 -18.30 -8.04 32.05
C GLN A 41 -19.76 -7.62 32.19
N ASN A 42 -20.51 -7.82 31.10
CA ASN A 42 -21.97 -7.87 30.97
C ASN A 42 -22.71 -6.53 30.95
N ILE A 43 -23.31 -6.21 29.80
CA ILE A 43 -24.78 -6.18 29.60
C ILE A 43 -25.02 -6.38 28.10
N ASN A 44 -25.53 -7.56 27.76
CA ASN A 44 -26.30 -7.79 26.53
C ASN A 44 -27.77 -7.98 26.99
N THR A 45 -28.71 -7.63 26.13
CA THR A 45 -30.18 -7.77 26.22
C THR A 45 -30.96 -6.60 26.83
N ALA A 46 -31.65 -5.85 25.97
CA ALA A 46 -33.11 -5.70 25.99
C ALA A 46 -33.56 -4.54 25.07
N PHE A 47 -33.97 -4.82 23.84
CA PHE A 47 -35.00 -4.00 23.17
C PHE A 47 -35.84 -4.90 22.26
N ARG A 48 -37.04 -5.22 22.74
CA ARG A 48 -38.19 -5.63 21.94
C ARG A 48 -39.04 -4.36 21.68
N GLU A 49 -39.55 -4.31 20.45
CA GLU A 49 -40.84 -3.79 19.97
C GLU A 49 -41.43 -2.54 20.65
N ASP A 50 -41.65 -1.48 19.85
CA ASP A 50 -43.01 -0.94 19.60
C ASP A 50 -42.97 0.15 18.51
N ASP A 51 -43.62 -0.11 17.38
CA ASP A 51 -43.93 0.85 16.31
C ASP A 51 -45.22 1.61 16.66
N PRO A 52 -45.25 2.96 16.61
CA PRO A 52 -46.47 3.70 16.37
C PRO A 52 -46.54 4.20 14.92
N LYS A 53 -47.45 3.60 14.14
CA LYS A 53 -47.91 4.12 12.85
C LYS A 53 -48.74 5.39 13.06
N LEU A 54 -48.44 6.47 12.32
CA LEU A 54 -49.30 7.64 12.21
C LEU A 54 -49.87 7.78 10.78
N ASN A 55 -51.19 7.92 10.74
CA ASN A 55 -52.07 7.88 9.57
C ASN A 55 -51.93 9.14 8.71
N LYS A 56 -51.85 8.96 7.39
CA LYS A 56 -51.56 10.00 6.39
C LYS A 56 -52.76 10.85 5.93
N ASN A 57 -53.87 10.85 6.64
CA ASN A 57 -55.05 11.64 6.27
C ASN A 57 -55.45 12.54 7.45
N ASP A 58 -55.37 13.84 7.22
CA ASP A 58 -55.94 14.97 7.98
C ASP A 58 -54.93 15.97 8.56
N VAL A 59 -54.23 16.70 7.68
CA VAL A 59 -53.90 18.12 7.94
C VAL A 59 -54.02 18.90 6.63
N VAL A 60 -55.09 19.69 6.50
CA VAL A 60 -55.29 20.67 5.41
C VAL A 60 -54.83 22.03 5.91
N ILE A 61 -53.73 22.56 5.36
CA ILE A 61 -53.32 23.95 5.60
C ILE A 61 -53.86 24.82 4.47
N LYS A 62 -54.71 25.79 4.80
CA LYS A 62 -55.33 26.74 3.86
C LYS A 62 -54.36 27.88 3.54
N LYS A 63 -54.31 28.27 2.26
CA LYS A 63 -53.30 29.14 1.63
C LYS A 63 -53.41 30.64 1.96
N GLU A 64 -54.28 31.04 2.87
CA GLU A 64 -54.66 32.44 3.11
C GLU A 64 -53.93 33.07 4.30
N GLN A 65 -53.02 32.36 4.97
CA GLN A 65 -52.41 32.81 6.22
C GLN A 65 -50.87 32.90 6.25
N ASN A 66 -50.17 32.86 5.10
CA ASN A 66 -48.72 33.06 5.11
C ASN A 66 -48.32 34.50 4.78
N SER A 67 -47.56 35.07 5.73
CA SER A 67 -47.04 36.43 5.78
C SER A 67 -45.94 36.69 4.73
N ASN A 68 -45.82 37.96 4.36
CA ASN A 68 -45.17 38.57 3.21
C ASN A 68 -43.66 38.89 3.39
N THR A 69 -42.89 38.01 4.04
CA THR A 69 -41.42 38.16 4.17
C THR A 69 -40.61 36.97 3.64
N ASP A 70 -41.18 36.20 2.72
CA ASP A 70 -40.49 35.09 2.05
C ASP A 70 -40.18 35.42 0.59
N SER A 71 -38.90 35.50 0.24
CA SER A 71 -38.43 35.78 -1.12
C SER A 71 -38.38 34.49 -1.95
N ASN A 72 -39.55 33.94 -2.29
CA ASN A 72 -39.69 32.93 -3.34
C ASN A 72 -40.37 33.58 -4.56
N LEU A 73 -39.60 34.28 -5.38
CA LEU A 73 -40.02 34.64 -6.73
C LEU A 73 -39.93 33.38 -7.60
N THR A 74 -41.09 32.81 -7.96
CA THR A 74 -41.18 31.86 -9.06
C THR A 74 -40.76 32.56 -10.37
N PRO A 75 -39.84 31.98 -11.16
CA PRO A 75 -39.50 32.52 -12.47
C PRO A 75 -40.73 32.52 -13.37
N ILE A 76 -40.96 33.64 -14.05
CA ILE A 76 -41.93 33.76 -15.13
C ILE A 76 -41.52 32.77 -16.22
N LYS A 77 -42.37 31.78 -16.52
CA LYS A 77 -42.17 30.89 -17.69
C LYS A 77 -42.19 31.75 -18.96
N LYS A 78 -41.04 31.89 -19.62
CA LYS A 78 -40.95 32.38 -20.99
C LYS A 78 -41.29 31.24 -21.95
N ASP A 79 -41.94 31.55 -23.06
CA ASP A 79 -42.22 30.58 -24.12
C ASP A 79 -40.88 30.04 -24.68
N GLU A 80 -40.79 28.74 -24.89
CA GLU A 80 -39.59 28.07 -25.42
C GLU A 80 -39.81 27.59 -26.87
N ILE A 81 -38.76 27.65 -27.70
CA ILE A 81 -38.69 27.05 -29.03
C ILE A 81 -37.81 25.80 -28.96
N ILE A 82 -38.29 24.68 -29.51
CA ILE A 82 -37.59 23.38 -29.49
C ILE A 82 -37.05 23.08 -30.88
N THR A 83 -35.72 22.98 -31.01
CA THR A 83 -35.01 22.56 -32.22
C THR A 83 -34.58 21.11 -32.11
N THR A 84 -34.75 20.30 -33.15
CA THR A 84 -34.34 18.89 -33.17
C THR A 84 -33.11 18.70 -34.05
N LEU A 85 -32.05 18.08 -33.55
CA LEU A 85 -30.82 17.73 -34.25
C LEU A 85 -30.76 16.20 -34.42
N ILE A 86 -30.59 15.71 -35.64
CA ILE A 86 -30.60 14.28 -36.00
C ILE A 86 -29.22 13.93 -36.56
N PHE A 87 -28.41 13.20 -35.81
CA PHE A 87 -27.05 12.82 -36.22
C PHE A 87 -27.07 11.48 -36.95
N LYS A 88 -26.42 11.41 -38.11
CA LYS A 88 -26.41 10.26 -39.02
C LYS A 88 -25.00 9.83 -39.40
N HIS A 89 -24.83 8.55 -39.66
CA HIS A 89 -23.65 7.97 -40.29
C HIS A 89 -24.10 6.97 -41.34
N ASN A 90 -23.58 7.06 -42.57
CA ASN A 90 -24.00 6.20 -43.69
C ASN A 90 -25.54 6.13 -43.88
N ASN A 91 -26.23 7.26 -43.73
CA ASN A 91 -27.70 7.38 -43.78
C ASN A 91 -28.51 6.72 -42.66
N GLU A 92 -27.88 6.10 -41.66
CA GLU A 92 -28.56 5.61 -40.46
C GLU A 92 -28.58 6.68 -39.36
N ILE A 93 -29.70 6.81 -38.64
CA ILE A 93 -29.82 7.73 -37.51
C ILE A 93 -29.13 7.11 -36.30
N LEU A 94 -28.04 7.75 -35.84
CA LEU A 94 -27.30 7.32 -34.66
C LEU A 94 -27.96 7.81 -33.38
N PHE A 95 -28.36 9.09 -33.33
CA PHE A 95 -29.12 9.64 -32.21
C PHE A 95 -29.76 11.00 -32.57
N THR A 96 -30.78 11.38 -31.80
CA THR A 96 -31.52 12.63 -31.97
C THR A 96 -31.47 13.46 -30.68
N LYS A 97 -31.17 14.75 -30.78
CA LYS A 97 -31.10 15.69 -29.65
C LYS A 97 -32.11 16.82 -29.83
N LYS A 98 -32.94 17.07 -28.82
CA LYS A 98 -33.80 18.27 -28.76
C LYS A 98 -33.12 19.35 -27.93
N VAL A 99 -33.08 20.57 -28.45
CA VAL A 99 -32.50 21.76 -27.83
C VAL A 99 -33.62 22.77 -27.64
N SER A 100 -33.92 23.12 -26.39
CA SER A 100 -34.92 24.14 -26.05
C SER A 100 -34.23 25.48 -25.80
N GLN A 101 -34.71 26.55 -26.41
CA GLN A 101 -34.21 27.92 -26.22
C GLN A 101 -35.38 28.86 -25.95
N PRO A 102 -35.20 29.97 -25.20
CA PRO A 102 -36.24 30.98 -25.03
C PRO A 102 -36.61 31.61 -26.38
N LYS A 103 -37.90 31.80 -26.67
CA LYS A 103 -38.42 32.32 -27.95
C LYS A 103 -37.88 33.73 -28.32
N ASP A 104 -37.36 34.46 -27.33
CA ASP A 104 -36.87 35.83 -27.47
C ASP A 104 -35.34 35.91 -27.73
N GLU A 105 -34.62 34.78 -27.66
CA GLU A 105 -33.15 34.72 -27.84
C GLU A 105 -32.77 33.98 -29.14
N ASN A 106 -32.29 34.74 -30.13
CA ASN A 106 -31.86 34.18 -31.42
C ASN A 106 -30.40 33.69 -31.37
N THR A 107 -30.09 32.81 -30.42
CA THR A 107 -28.72 32.33 -30.14
C THR A 107 -28.37 31.15 -31.06
N LYS A 108 -27.24 31.26 -31.79
CA LYS A 108 -26.75 30.20 -32.69
C LYS A 108 -26.40 28.92 -31.91
N ILE A 109 -26.96 27.78 -32.31
CA ILE A 109 -26.67 26.48 -31.70
C ILE A 109 -25.28 26.01 -32.13
N ASP A 110 -24.38 25.74 -31.18
CA ASP A 110 -23.08 25.15 -31.46
C ASP A 110 -23.21 23.61 -31.58
N ILE A 111 -23.24 23.10 -32.81
CA ILE A 111 -23.39 21.66 -33.07
C ILE A 111 -22.26 20.84 -32.44
N LYS A 112 -21.03 21.38 -32.36
CA LYS A 112 -19.87 20.61 -31.87
C LYS A 112 -20.02 20.18 -30.42
N ALA A 113 -20.74 20.97 -29.61
CA ALA A 113 -21.07 20.64 -28.23
C ALA A 113 -22.03 19.43 -28.08
N TYR A 114 -22.66 19.00 -29.18
CA TYR A 114 -23.64 17.93 -29.20
C TYR A 114 -23.20 16.69 -30.00
N ILE A 115 -21.99 16.70 -30.59
CA ILE A 115 -21.41 15.51 -31.25
C ILE A 115 -20.78 14.60 -30.18
N PRO A 116 -21.04 13.28 -30.18
CA PRO A 116 -20.51 12.38 -29.16
C PRO A 116 -18.99 12.21 -29.31
N THR A 117 -18.31 11.97 -28.19
CA THR A 117 -16.88 11.69 -28.16
C THR A 117 -16.52 10.51 -29.07
N GLY A 118 -15.45 10.64 -29.86
CA GLY A 118 -15.02 9.65 -30.86
C GLY A 118 -15.69 9.80 -32.23
N TRP A 119 -16.55 10.79 -32.41
CA TRP A 119 -17.17 11.16 -33.68
C TRP A 119 -16.83 12.61 -34.04
N ILE A 120 -16.68 12.86 -35.34
CA ILE A 120 -16.45 14.20 -35.92
C ILE A 120 -17.50 14.46 -37.00
N LEU A 121 -17.74 15.73 -37.36
CA LEU A 121 -18.52 16.04 -38.56
C LEU A 121 -17.87 15.34 -39.76
N ASP A 122 -18.68 14.71 -40.60
CA ASP A 122 -18.14 14.02 -41.76
C ASP A 122 -17.52 15.05 -42.72
N PRO A 123 -16.19 15.03 -42.94
CA PRO A 123 -15.52 16.03 -43.78
C PRO A 123 -15.99 15.98 -45.24
N GLU A 124 -16.57 14.85 -45.68
CA GLU A 124 -17.14 14.70 -47.03
C GLU A 124 -18.41 15.55 -47.20
N PHE A 125 -19.17 15.77 -46.12
CA PHE A 125 -20.40 16.56 -46.13
C PHE A 125 -20.19 17.99 -45.61
N TYR A 126 -19.20 18.20 -44.72
CA TYR A 126 -18.89 19.49 -44.13
C TYR A 126 -17.38 19.82 -44.23
N PRO A 127 -16.87 20.17 -45.43
CA PRO A 127 -15.44 20.33 -45.67
C PRO A 127 -14.76 21.40 -44.80
N ASN A 128 -15.52 22.42 -44.39
CA ASN A 128 -15.05 23.52 -43.54
C ASN A 128 -15.45 23.37 -42.07
N ASN A 129 -16.03 22.23 -41.68
CA ASN A 129 -16.44 21.94 -40.31
C ASN A 129 -17.51 22.91 -39.74
N GLU A 130 -18.33 23.48 -40.64
CA GLU A 130 -19.43 24.41 -40.35
C GLU A 130 -20.76 23.86 -40.88
N ILE A 131 -21.84 24.06 -40.13
CA ILE A 131 -23.21 23.66 -40.47
C ILE A 131 -24.20 24.72 -39.96
N GLU A 132 -25.22 25.02 -40.76
CA GLU A 132 -26.28 25.97 -40.42
C GLU A 132 -27.51 25.24 -39.86
N ILE A 133 -28.01 25.68 -38.70
CA ILE A 133 -29.14 25.05 -38.00
C ILE A 133 -30.34 25.99 -38.02
N GLN A 134 -31.48 25.45 -38.42
CA GLN A 134 -32.76 26.15 -38.39
C GLN A 134 -33.43 25.94 -37.03
N ASN A 135 -33.48 27.00 -36.23
CA ASN A 135 -34.12 26.98 -34.91
C ASN A 135 -35.61 26.66 -35.02
N GLY A 136 -36.12 25.78 -34.15
CA GLY A 136 -37.51 25.30 -34.16
C GLY A 136 -37.82 24.15 -35.11
N ASN A 137 -36.85 23.74 -35.95
CA ASN A 137 -37.03 22.69 -36.96
C ASN A 137 -36.18 21.44 -36.66
N GLU A 138 -36.39 20.39 -37.47
CA GLU A 138 -35.51 19.22 -37.50
C GLU A 138 -34.33 19.45 -38.45
N ASN A 139 -33.11 19.15 -37.98
CA ASN A 139 -31.87 19.37 -38.71
C ASN A 139 -31.07 18.06 -38.77
N SER A 140 -30.77 17.56 -39.98
CA SER A 140 -30.04 16.30 -40.19
C SER A 140 -28.54 16.56 -40.40
N ILE A 141 -27.68 15.85 -39.64
CA ILE A 141 -26.24 16.14 -39.51
C ILE A 141 -25.42 14.86 -39.74
N GLN A 142 -24.48 14.85 -40.69
CA GLN A 142 -23.62 13.68 -40.96
C GLN A 142 -22.33 13.68 -40.11
N ILE A 143 -22.00 12.53 -39.49
CA ILE A 143 -20.82 12.35 -38.62
C ILE A 143 -20.05 11.06 -38.97
N LYS A 144 -18.74 11.05 -38.72
CA LYS A 144 -17.81 9.93 -38.99
C LYS A 144 -16.91 9.65 -37.78
N LYS A 145 -16.48 8.39 -37.61
CA LYS A 145 -15.66 7.95 -36.46
C LYS A 145 -14.20 8.39 -36.60
N GLU A 146 -13.62 8.89 -35.52
CA GLU A 146 -12.23 9.37 -35.47
C GLU A 146 -11.22 8.19 -35.47
N SER A 147 -10.21 8.23 -36.34
CA SER A 147 -9.21 7.14 -36.49
C SER A 147 -7.89 7.50 -35.79
N VAL A 148 -7.41 6.64 -34.87
CA VAL A 148 -6.17 6.84 -34.08
C VAL A 148 -5.17 5.70 -34.36
N SER A 149 -3.88 6.05 -34.49
CA SER A 149 -2.76 5.11 -34.70
C SER A 149 -1.97 4.89 -33.40
N TYR A 150 -1.56 3.65 -33.15
CA TYR A 150 -0.85 3.20 -31.96
C TYR A 150 0.45 2.47 -32.34
N GLU A 151 1.42 2.44 -31.42
CA GLU A 151 2.64 1.63 -31.53
C GLU A 151 2.57 0.50 -30.50
N THR A 152 2.51 -0.74 -30.98
CA THR A 152 2.34 -1.95 -30.17
C THR A 152 3.65 -2.71 -30.13
N SER A 153 4.13 -3.11 -28.94
CA SER A 153 5.36 -3.89 -28.79
C SER A 153 5.06 -5.33 -28.39
N ILE A 154 5.81 -6.29 -28.92
CA ILE A 154 5.70 -7.73 -28.64
C ILE A 154 7.05 -8.22 -28.12
N VAL A 155 7.07 -8.76 -26.92
CA VAL A 155 8.26 -9.26 -26.23
C VAL A 155 8.14 -10.77 -26.08
N PHE A 156 8.95 -11.53 -26.82
CA PHE A 156 9.03 -12.98 -26.66
C PHE A 156 9.88 -13.34 -25.43
N VAL A 157 9.39 -14.27 -24.62
CA VAL A 157 10.00 -14.66 -23.35
C VAL A 157 10.31 -16.15 -23.35
N LEU A 158 11.58 -16.52 -23.18
CA LEU A 158 12.05 -17.90 -23.05
C LEU A 158 12.62 -18.08 -21.63
N ASP A 159 12.14 -19.08 -20.89
CA ASP A 159 12.59 -19.37 -19.51
C ASP A 159 12.62 -18.14 -18.59
N ASN A 160 11.55 -17.33 -18.66
CA ASN A 160 11.39 -16.07 -17.93
C ASN A 160 12.43 -14.98 -18.24
N LYS A 161 13.18 -15.11 -19.34
CA LYS A 161 14.08 -14.07 -19.85
C LYS A 161 13.56 -13.53 -21.18
N VAL A 162 13.77 -12.24 -21.41
CA VAL A 162 13.46 -11.62 -22.71
C VAL A 162 14.34 -12.26 -23.77
N PHE A 163 13.70 -12.92 -24.74
CA PHE A 163 14.35 -13.54 -25.88
C PHE A 163 14.51 -12.52 -27.02
N SER A 164 13.43 -11.83 -27.39
CA SER A 164 13.45 -10.78 -28.42
C SER A 164 12.25 -9.83 -28.29
N THR A 165 12.39 -8.62 -28.81
CA THR A 165 11.33 -7.60 -28.82
C THR A 165 11.10 -7.10 -30.26
N ILE A 166 9.84 -6.94 -30.65
CA ILE A 166 9.42 -6.41 -31.96
C ILE A 166 8.41 -5.27 -31.72
N SER A 167 8.45 -4.20 -32.50
CA SER A 167 7.48 -3.10 -32.46
C SER A 167 6.75 -2.98 -33.80
N ILE A 168 5.43 -2.85 -33.76
CA ILE A 168 4.55 -2.73 -34.92
C ILE A 168 3.60 -1.54 -34.75
N LYS A 169 3.24 -0.87 -35.85
CA LYS A 169 2.26 0.22 -35.84
C LYS A 169 0.88 -0.34 -36.23
N THR A 170 -0.15 0.02 -35.49
CA THR A 170 -1.52 -0.49 -35.68
C THR A 170 -2.57 0.59 -35.45
N THR A 171 -3.68 0.55 -36.17
CA THR A 171 -4.83 1.46 -35.95
C THR A 171 -5.96 0.79 -35.16
N ASN A 172 -6.88 1.57 -34.59
CA ASN A 172 -8.07 1.02 -33.92
C ASN A 172 -8.78 -0.01 -34.83
N ASN A 173 -8.95 -1.23 -34.33
CA ASN A 173 -9.56 -2.42 -34.97
C ASN A 173 -8.66 -3.29 -35.87
N GLU A 174 -7.34 -3.07 -35.91
CA GLU A 174 -6.44 -3.96 -36.68
C GLU A 174 -6.07 -5.23 -35.89
N THR A 175 -6.41 -6.40 -36.44
CA THR A 175 -6.05 -7.70 -35.85
C THR A 175 -4.61 -8.08 -36.20
N ILE A 176 -3.77 -8.28 -35.17
CA ILE A 176 -2.37 -8.67 -35.33
C ILE A 176 -2.26 -10.20 -35.30
N ASP A 177 -1.80 -10.77 -36.41
CA ASP A 177 -1.47 -12.19 -36.53
C ASP A 177 -0.11 -12.49 -35.87
N LEU A 178 -0.14 -12.98 -34.63
CA LEU A 178 1.04 -13.17 -33.80
C LEU A 178 1.97 -14.30 -34.28
N GLU A 179 1.44 -15.29 -35.01
CA GLU A 179 2.23 -16.45 -35.49
C GLU A 179 3.33 -16.04 -36.47
N LYS A 180 3.10 -14.97 -37.24
CA LYS A 180 4.08 -14.40 -38.19
C LYS A 180 5.34 -13.88 -37.52
N TYR A 181 5.30 -13.61 -36.22
CA TYR A 181 6.37 -12.96 -35.48
C TYR A 181 7.15 -13.92 -34.58
N ILE A 182 6.73 -15.19 -34.47
CA ILE A 182 7.43 -16.18 -33.63
C ILE A 182 8.84 -16.43 -34.19
N PRO A 183 9.89 -16.35 -33.35
CA PRO A 183 11.25 -16.67 -33.79
C PRO A 183 11.39 -18.12 -34.29
N LYS A 184 12.14 -18.30 -35.38
CA LYS A 184 12.38 -19.63 -35.98
C LYS A 184 13.00 -20.61 -34.97
N GLY A 185 12.43 -21.82 -34.86
CA GLY A 185 12.88 -22.87 -33.93
C GLY A 185 12.18 -22.86 -32.56
N TYR A 186 11.21 -21.96 -32.39
CA TYR A 186 10.41 -21.83 -31.17
C TYR A 186 8.93 -21.96 -31.50
N LYS A 187 8.15 -22.38 -30.51
CA LYS A 187 6.68 -22.36 -30.54
C LYS A 187 6.16 -21.67 -29.28
N PHE A 188 4.87 -21.34 -29.25
CA PHE A 188 4.27 -20.89 -28.00
C PHE A 188 4.40 -21.95 -26.92
N LYS A 189 4.61 -21.50 -25.69
CA LYS A 189 4.75 -22.39 -24.53
C LYS A 189 3.45 -23.12 -24.19
N ASP A 190 2.31 -22.49 -24.47
CA ASP A 190 0.97 -23.02 -24.22
C ASP A 190 0.11 -22.93 -25.49
N ASP A 191 -0.85 -23.83 -25.68
CA ASP A 191 -1.81 -23.84 -26.81
C ASP A 191 -2.90 -22.75 -26.71
N LYS A 192 -2.61 -21.63 -26.04
CA LYS A 192 -3.56 -20.53 -25.81
C LYS A 192 -3.56 -19.55 -26.97
N VAL A 193 -4.75 -19.06 -27.34
CA VAL A 193 -4.90 -17.92 -28.25
C VAL A 193 -4.48 -16.65 -27.51
N TYR A 194 -3.35 -16.06 -27.87
CA TYR A 194 -2.88 -14.80 -27.30
C TYR A 194 -3.61 -13.61 -27.95
N LYS A 195 -4.50 -12.95 -27.20
CA LYS A 195 -5.07 -11.64 -27.60
C LYS A 195 -4.03 -10.56 -27.32
N LEU A 196 -3.71 -9.76 -28.34
CA LEU A 196 -2.79 -8.63 -28.22
C LEU A 196 -3.56 -7.35 -27.91
N GLU A 197 -3.08 -6.59 -26.93
CA GLU A 197 -3.58 -5.26 -26.64
C GLU A 197 -2.83 -4.24 -27.52
N ILE A 198 -3.60 -3.43 -28.25
CA ILE A 198 -3.07 -2.40 -29.16
C ILE A 198 -2.53 -1.22 -28.35
N GLY A 199 -1.32 -0.74 -28.68
CA GLY A 199 -0.69 0.43 -28.06
C GLY A 199 0.07 0.16 -26.76
N VAL A 200 0.24 -1.11 -26.38
CA VAL A 200 1.00 -1.52 -25.18
C VAL A 200 2.06 -2.59 -25.51
N THR A 201 2.84 -2.99 -24.51
CA THR A 201 3.84 -4.05 -24.63
C THR A 201 3.26 -5.40 -24.20
N ASN A 202 3.07 -6.29 -25.17
CA ASN A 202 2.56 -7.64 -25.00
C ASN A 202 3.73 -8.62 -24.77
N ARG A 203 3.70 -9.41 -23.69
CA ARG A 203 4.74 -10.41 -23.38
C ARG A 203 4.24 -11.81 -23.68
N ILE A 204 4.93 -12.52 -24.58
CA ILE A 204 4.50 -13.81 -25.12
C ILE A 204 5.51 -14.89 -24.75
N PRO A 205 5.14 -15.89 -23.94
CA PRO A 205 6.03 -16.99 -23.59
C PRO A 205 6.19 -17.97 -24.76
N ILE A 206 7.45 -18.32 -25.05
CA ILE A 206 7.83 -19.29 -26.08
C ILE A 206 8.67 -20.42 -25.48
N GLU A 207 8.68 -21.56 -26.14
CA GLU A 207 9.55 -22.70 -25.82
C GLU A 207 10.26 -23.23 -27.07
N LYS A 208 11.42 -23.88 -26.87
CA LYS A 208 12.16 -24.50 -27.97
C LYS A 208 11.43 -25.73 -28.50
N ILE A 209 11.42 -25.88 -29.82
CA ILE A 209 10.98 -27.13 -30.45
C ILE A 209 12.05 -28.21 -30.19
N LEU A 210 11.73 -29.20 -29.36
CA LEU A 210 12.61 -30.32 -29.05
C LEU A 210 12.52 -31.39 -30.17
N ILE A 211 13.65 -31.68 -30.84
CA ILE A 211 13.78 -32.78 -31.79
C ILE A 211 14.69 -33.85 -31.16
N ARG A 212 14.37 -35.13 -31.36
CA ARG A 212 15.19 -36.26 -30.88
C ARG A 212 16.14 -36.69 -31.99
N HIS A 213 17.41 -36.87 -31.63
CA HIS A 213 18.48 -37.35 -32.50
C HIS A 213 18.93 -38.74 -32.07
N THR A 214 19.33 -39.57 -33.03
CA THR A 214 19.86 -40.92 -32.77
C THR A 214 21.24 -41.04 -33.41
N THR A 215 22.29 -41.01 -32.59
CA THR A 215 23.69 -40.92 -33.03
C THR A 215 24.43 -42.23 -32.76
N THR A 216 25.26 -42.69 -33.71
CA THR A 216 26.05 -43.92 -33.52
C THR A 216 27.53 -43.58 -33.25
N LEU A 217 28.11 -44.13 -32.19
CA LEU A 217 29.54 -44.09 -31.86
C LEU A 217 30.19 -45.40 -32.29
N ILE A 218 31.29 -45.34 -33.04
CA ILE A 218 32.03 -46.51 -33.55
C ILE A 218 33.47 -46.43 -33.06
N TYR A 219 33.84 -47.29 -32.11
CA TYR A 219 35.19 -47.38 -31.58
C TYR A 219 36.07 -48.26 -32.46
N LYS A 220 37.21 -47.76 -32.92
CA LYS A 220 38.11 -48.46 -33.87
C LYS A 220 39.53 -48.62 -33.34
N TYR A 221 40.13 -49.79 -33.55
CA TYR A 221 41.55 -50.07 -33.30
C TYR A 221 42.14 -50.83 -34.50
N ASN A 222 43.31 -50.42 -35.00
CA ASN A 222 43.98 -51.02 -36.17
C ASN A 222 43.03 -51.25 -37.37
N GLN A 223 42.17 -50.27 -37.66
CA GLN A 223 41.12 -50.31 -38.70
C GLN A 223 39.96 -51.31 -38.49
N GLY A 224 39.97 -52.12 -37.43
CA GLY A 224 38.83 -52.94 -36.99
C GLY A 224 37.87 -52.18 -36.08
N VAL A 225 36.57 -52.50 -36.14
CA VAL A 225 35.57 -51.99 -35.18
C VAL A 225 35.64 -52.83 -33.90
N VAL A 226 35.88 -52.17 -32.78
CA VAL A 226 35.96 -52.77 -31.44
C VAL A 226 34.59 -52.75 -30.75
N ALA A 227 33.83 -51.66 -30.90
CA ALA A 227 32.48 -51.53 -30.36
C ALA A 227 31.63 -50.52 -31.15
N ARG A 228 30.31 -50.69 -31.09
CA ARG A 228 29.33 -49.78 -31.69
C ARG A 228 28.25 -49.48 -30.65
N GLU A 229 28.00 -48.21 -30.41
CA GLU A 229 27.04 -47.73 -29.41
C GLU A 229 26.08 -46.75 -30.06
N VAL A 230 24.79 -46.87 -29.77
CA VAL A 230 23.75 -45.97 -30.27
C VAL A 230 23.26 -45.12 -29.11
N VAL A 231 23.32 -43.81 -29.26
CA VAL A 231 23.00 -42.82 -28.24
C VAL A 231 21.89 -41.93 -28.74
N GLU A 232 20.81 -41.82 -27.97
CA GLU A 232 19.73 -40.86 -28.21
C GLU A 232 19.99 -39.58 -27.43
N THR A 233 19.88 -38.42 -28.09
CA THR A 233 20.08 -37.10 -27.48
C THR A 233 19.09 -36.08 -28.04
N LEU A 234 18.87 -34.98 -27.32
CA LEU A 234 18.12 -33.81 -27.81
C LEU A 234 19.07 -32.79 -28.47
N ASN A 235 18.55 -31.89 -29.32
CA ASN A 235 19.30 -30.95 -30.18
C ASN A 235 20.55 -30.27 -29.57
N ASP A 236 20.56 -30.03 -28.26
CA ASP A 236 21.58 -29.24 -27.55
C ASP A 236 22.39 -30.07 -26.53
N GLU A 237 22.18 -31.39 -26.46
CA GLU A 237 22.81 -32.25 -25.46
C GLU A 237 24.14 -32.82 -25.99
N LYS A 238 25.26 -32.52 -25.32
CA LYS A 238 26.58 -33.04 -25.71
C LYS A 238 26.68 -34.53 -25.40
N ILE A 239 27.00 -35.34 -26.41
CA ILE A 239 27.28 -36.77 -26.23
C ILE A 239 28.65 -36.95 -25.55
N ASP A 240 28.63 -37.39 -24.30
CA ASP A 240 29.84 -37.82 -23.58
C ASP A 240 30.24 -39.22 -24.05
N TYR A 241 31.08 -39.26 -25.09
CA TYR A 241 31.55 -40.51 -25.67
C TYR A 241 32.43 -41.32 -24.69
N LEU A 242 33.08 -40.71 -23.70
CA LEU A 242 33.96 -41.44 -22.77
C LEU A 242 33.18 -42.46 -21.92
N LYS A 243 31.90 -42.20 -21.66
CA LYS A 243 31.00 -43.12 -20.94
C LYS A 243 30.82 -44.48 -21.64
N TYR A 244 31.00 -44.48 -22.96
CA TYR A 244 30.76 -45.64 -23.83
C TYR A 244 32.07 -46.31 -24.29
N LEU A 245 33.20 -45.94 -23.68
CA LEU A 245 34.52 -46.47 -24.04
C LEU A 245 34.64 -47.95 -23.63
N PRO A 246 35.00 -48.87 -24.55
CA PRO A 246 35.16 -50.29 -24.23
C PRO A 246 36.22 -50.54 -23.15
N LYS A 247 35.90 -51.42 -22.20
CA LYS A 247 36.80 -51.77 -21.09
C LYS A 247 38.13 -52.34 -21.61
N GLY A 248 39.25 -51.81 -21.10
CA GLY A 248 40.60 -52.21 -21.52
C GLY A 248 41.20 -51.37 -22.66
N TYR A 249 40.51 -50.33 -23.10
CA TYR A 249 40.97 -49.40 -24.12
C TYR A 249 40.97 -47.95 -23.62
N GLU A 250 41.86 -47.14 -24.18
CA GLU A 250 41.92 -45.69 -24.01
C GLU A 250 41.82 -44.97 -25.36
N ILE A 251 41.42 -43.69 -25.36
CA ILE A 251 41.39 -42.87 -26.57
C ILE A 251 42.79 -42.73 -27.14
N ASP A 252 42.95 -43.01 -28.43
CA ASP A 252 44.21 -42.76 -29.12
C ASP A 252 44.34 -41.27 -29.44
N LYS A 253 44.96 -40.52 -28.51
CA LYS A 253 45.16 -39.07 -28.62
C LYS A 253 46.08 -38.66 -29.76
N ASN A 254 46.84 -39.59 -30.35
CA ASN A 254 47.69 -39.30 -31.50
C ASN A 254 46.90 -39.30 -32.83
N ILE A 255 45.72 -39.93 -32.84
CA ILE A 255 44.84 -40.01 -34.01
C ILE A 255 43.64 -39.06 -33.85
N ASN A 256 43.09 -38.96 -32.65
CA ASN A 256 41.97 -38.06 -32.37
C ASN A 256 42.47 -36.75 -31.76
N ASN A 257 42.83 -35.77 -32.60
CA ASN A 257 43.25 -34.43 -32.14
C ASN A 257 42.10 -33.66 -31.46
N GLU A 258 40.85 -33.86 -31.91
CA GLU A 258 39.64 -33.31 -31.29
C GLU A 258 38.43 -34.14 -31.73
N ILE A 259 37.68 -34.73 -30.79
CA ILE A 259 36.50 -35.59 -31.10
C ILE A 259 35.24 -34.71 -31.06
N ASN A 260 34.77 -34.30 -32.24
CA ASN A 260 33.49 -33.62 -32.41
C ASN A 260 32.43 -34.62 -32.89
N ILE A 261 31.49 -34.95 -32.01
CA ILE A 261 30.39 -35.87 -32.33
C ILE A 261 29.33 -35.12 -33.17
N ILE A 262 29.05 -35.62 -34.37
CA ILE A 262 28.02 -35.12 -35.27
C ILE A 262 26.73 -35.91 -34.99
N LEU A 263 25.65 -35.21 -34.63
CA LEU A 263 24.34 -35.82 -34.36
C LEU A 263 23.76 -36.48 -35.62
N ASP A 264 22.95 -37.53 -35.45
CA ASP A 264 22.33 -38.37 -36.51
C ASP A 264 23.31 -39.02 -37.49
N ASN A 265 24.58 -39.10 -37.13
CA ASN A 265 25.64 -39.68 -37.97
C ASN A 265 26.40 -40.77 -37.24
N GLU A 266 27.17 -41.55 -38.01
CA GLU A 266 28.18 -42.46 -37.48
C GLU A 266 29.47 -41.70 -37.17
N ASN A 267 29.95 -41.82 -35.93
CA ASN A 267 31.12 -41.12 -35.44
C ASN A 267 32.23 -42.13 -35.12
N ASN A 268 33.33 -42.08 -35.87
CA ASN A 268 34.45 -42.98 -35.68
C ASN A 268 35.43 -42.44 -34.63
N ILE A 269 35.66 -43.20 -33.55
CA ILE A 269 36.54 -42.84 -32.44
C ILE A 269 37.67 -43.86 -32.37
N PHE A 270 38.91 -43.41 -32.56
CA PHE A 270 40.06 -44.33 -32.55
C PHE A 270 40.56 -44.58 -31.12
N ILE A 271 40.76 -45.85 -30.78
CA ILE A 271 41.14 -46.29 -29.44
C ILE A 271 42.33 -47.24 -29.52
N ARG A 272 43.09 -47.36 -28.42
CA ARG A 272 44.22 -48.29 -28.29
C ARG A 272 44.15 -49.05 -26.96
N PRO A 273 44.73 -50.26 -26.86
CA PRO A 273 44.76 -51.01 -25.60
C PRO A 273 45.42 -50.21 -24.48
N SER A 274 44.79 -50.16 -23.31
CA SER A 274 45.36 -49.53 -22.12
C SER A 274 46.48 -50.42 -21.58
N ALA A 275 47.71 -49.91 -21.53
CA ALA A 275 48.85 -50.65 -20.98
C ALA A 275 48.61 -50.93 -19.49
N ILE A 276 48.60 -52.20 -19.11
CA ILE A 276 48.53 -52.64 -17.71
C ILE A 276 49.87 -52.29 -17.06
N ILE A 277 49.84 -51.40 -16.06
CA ILE A 277 50.96 -51.19 -15.15
C ILE A 277 50.65 -51.94 -13.86
N ASP A 278 51.58 -52.85 -13.55
CA ASP A 278 51.70 -53.70 -12.37
C ASP A 278 51.64 -52.91 -11.05
N PRO A 279 50.78 -53.27 -10.08
CA PRO A 279 50.70 -52.61 -8.80
C PRO A 279 51.70 -53.22 -7.80
N SER A 280 52.93 -52.71 -7.79
CA SER A 280 53.81 -52.84 -6.64
C SER A 280 54.70 -51.60 -6.45
N ILE A 281 54.86 -51.21 -5.18
CA ILE A 281 55.83 -50.26 -4.58
C ILE A 281 55.27 -48.89 -4.10
N ASN A 282 55.07 -48.86 -2.77
CA ASN A 282 55.34 -47.83 -1.74
C ASN A 282 54.54 -46.51 -1.56
N ASN A 283 53.92 -46.46 -0.36
CA ASN A 283 53.47 -45.35 0.52
C ASN A 283 54.65 -44.41 0.95
N PRO A 284 54.51 -43.31 1.75
CA PRO A 284 53.34 -42.74 2.48
C PRO A 284 53.23 -41.18 2.54
N ASP A 285 52.09 -40.65 3.03
CA ASP A 285 52.00 -39.70 4.18
C ASP A 285 50.64 -38.95 4.23
N LYS A 286 49.80 -39.24 5.25
CA LYS A 286 49.43 -38.28 6.31
C LYS A 286 48.47 -38.85 7.37
N LYS A 287 49.01 -38.81 8.59
CA LYS A 287 48.48 -38.84 9.97
C LYS A 287 46.97 -38.66 10.23
N ASP A 288 46.46 -39.64 10.98
CA ASP A 288 45.49 -39.55 12.09
C ASP A 288 46.19 -39.01 13.39
N PRO A 289 45.53 -38.64 14.53
CA PRO A 289 44.49 -39.46 15.19
C PRO A 289 43.41 -38.76 16.07
N THR A 290 42.58 -39.65 16.61
CA THR A 290 41.44 -39.66 17.54
C THR A 290 41.65 -39.19 19.00
N GLU A 291 40.50 -38.91 19.65
CA GLU A 291 40.07 -39.16 21.06
C GLU A 291 40.42 -38.24 22.27
N LEU A 292 39.38 -38.08 23.12
CA LEU A 292 39.27 -37.62 24.55
C LEU A 292 40.20 -38.42 25.50
N PRO A 293 40.43 -38.09 26.82
CA PRO A 293 39.46 -37.61 27.86
C PRO A 293 40.01 -36.73 29.04
N GLU A 294 39.15 -36.48 30.05
CA GLU A 294 39.36 -36.32 31.52
C GLU A 294 38.82 -35.04 32.26
N GLN A 295 38.01 -35.32 33.29
CA GLN A 295 37.57 -34.51 34.46
C GLN A 295 38.52 -34.80 35.67
N PRO A 296 38.42 -34.29 36.95
CA PRO A 296 37.23 -33.81 37.73
C PRO A 296 37.46 -32.71 38.84
N GLU A 297 36.41 -32.53 39.69
CA GLU A 297 36.30 -32.08 41.12
C GLU A 297 35.86 -30.62 41.43
N ASP A 298 34.62 -30.36 41.91
CA ASP A 298 33.98 -30.46 43.27
C ASP A 298 34.17 -29.15 44.11
N LYS A 299 33.26 -28.54 44.93
CA LYS A 299 32.09 -28.96 45.75
C LYS A 299 31.39 -27.73 46.43
N ASN A 300 30.05 -27.80 46.64
CA ASN A 300 29.19 -27.46 47.83
C ASN A 300 29.15 -26.03 48.49
N ASN A 301 28.10 -25.50 49.16
CA ASN A 301 26.67 -25.81 49.41
C ASN A 301 25.95 -24.66 50.20
N GLU A 302 24.61 -24.77 50.35
CA GLU A 302 23.69 -24.29 51.46
C GLU A 302 23.01 -22.90 51.38
N ILE A 303 21.68 -22.76 51.12
CA ILE A 303 20.40 -22.94 51.88
C ILE A 303 20.09 -21.87 52.98
N TYR A 304 18.99 -21.10 52.85
CA TYR A 304 17.83 -20.98 53.80
C TYR A 304 16.88 -19.78 53.50
N THR A 305 15.57 -20.01 53.72
CA THR A 305 14.40 -19.09 53.58
C THR A 305 13.99 -18.47 54.96
N PRO A 306 12.78 -17.88 55.19
CA PRO A 306 12.50 -16.43 55.25
C PRO A 306 11.83 -15.95 56.58
N VAL A 307 11.76 -14.64 56.88
CA VAL A 307 10.84 -14.11 57.93
C VAL A 307 10.29 -12.71 57.59
N ASN A 308 8.99 -12.53 57.84
CA ASN A 308 8.13 -11.36 57.61
C ASN A 308 7.92 -10.56 58.95
N PRO A 309 6.90 -9.71 59.13
CA PRO A 309 6.93 -8.24 59.13
C PRO A 309 6.70 -7.55 60.49
N SER A 310 7.04 -6.26 60.61
CA SER A 310 6.21 -5.29 61.37
C SER A 310 6.22 -3.87 60.80
N GLU A 311 5.29 -3.07 61.31
CA GLU A 311 4.48 -2.00 60.72
C GLU A 311 5.09 -0.58 60.72
N LYS A 312 4.32 0.33 60.12
CA LYS A 312 4.51 1.78 59.99
C LYS A 312 3.21 2.45 60.50
N PRO A 313 3.24 3.67 61.06
CA PRO A 313 2.06 4.53 61.12
C PRO A 313 1.91 5.41 59.86
N LYS A 314 0.68 5.92 59.66
CA LYS A 314 0.10 6.60 58.48
C LYS A 314 0.05 8.14 58.65
N GLU A 315 -0.04 8.86 57.52
CA GLU A 315 -0.69 10.20 57.34
C GLU A 315 -1.04 10.33 55.83
N LYS A 316 -2.33 10.36 55.44
CA LYS A 316 -3.34 11.45 55.27
C LYS A 316 -3.17 12.27 53.98
N SER A 317 -4.25 12.33 53.19
CA SER A 317 -4.39 12.93 51.85
C SER A 317 -5.45 14.04 51.85
N GLU A 318 -5.23 15.11 51.08
CA GLU A 318 -6.16 16.23 50.85
C GLU A 318 -7.08 16.01 49.64
N GLU A 319 -8.32 16.51 49.74
CA GLU A 319 -9.42 16.42 48.75
C GLU A 319 -9.39 17.55 47.71
N VAL A 320 -9.83 17.27 46.48
CA VAL A 320 -9.95 18.22 45.35
C VAL A 320 -11.43 18.54 45.09
N ASN A 321 -11.79 19.83 44.99
CA ASN A 321 -13.14 20.32 44.68
C ASN A 321 -13.53 20.08 43.21
N LYS A 322 -14.78 19.64 42.97
CA LYS A 322 -15.38 19.44 41.63
C LYS A 322 -16.43 20.52 41.34
N ILE A 323 -16.52 20.97 40.08
CA ILE A 323 -17.49 21.98 39.61
C ILE A 323 -18.33 21.44 38.44
N LYS A 324 -19.60 21.88 38.33
CA LYS A 324 -20.59 21.35 37.38
C LYS A 324 -20.75 22.27 36.16
N THR A 325 -20.55 21.73 34.95
CA THR A 325 -20.65 22.43 33.66
C THR A 325 -21.71 21.77 32.77
N ILE A 326 -22.51 22.55 32.03
CA ILE A 326 -23.58 22.01 31.15
C ILE A 326 -23.31 22.44 29.70
N LEU A 327 -23.44 21.49 28.77
CA LEU A 327 -23.40 21.71 27.32
C LEU A 327 -24.83 21.54 26.77
N ARG A 328 -25.35 22.55 26.07
CA ARG A 328 -26.69 22.55 25.47
C ARG A 328 -26.56 22.63 23.95
N PHE A 329 -27.02 21.62 23.23
CA PHE A 329 -26.95 21.57 21.77
C PHE A 329 -28.28 22.03 21.15
N THR A 330 -28.21 23.02 20.28
CA THR A 330 -29.37 23.76 19.74
C THR A 330 -29.33 23.83 18.21
N LEU A 331 -30.43 23.51 17.54
CA LEU A 331 -30.56 23.60 16.09
C LEU A 331 -30.46 25.04 15.60
N SER A 332 -29.63 25.28 14.59
CA SER A 332 -29.34 26.64 14.10
C SER A 332 -30.44 27.25 13.24
N THR A 333 -31.40 26.43 12.82
CA THR A 333 -32.53 26.82 11.96
C THR A 333 -33.70 27.40 12.73
N ASP A 334 -33.96 26.91 13.95
CA ASP A 334 -35.16 27.25 14.73
C ASP A 334 -34.90 27.40 16.24
N ASP A 335 -33.63 27.37 16.65
CA ASP A 335 -33.16 27.45 18.04
C ASP A 335 -33.76 26.38 18.99
N SER A 336 -34.24 25.25 18.45
CA SER A 336 -34.73 24.14 19.27
C SER A 336 -33.58 23.36 19.95
N VAL A 337 -33.75 22.98 21.22
CA VAL A 337 -32.74 22.22 21.97
C VAL A 337 -32.86 20.75 21.62
N ILE A 338 -31.77 20.18 21.09
CA ILE A 338 -31.66 18.77 20.68
C ILE A 338 -31.17 17.89 21.83
N SER A 339 -30.21 18.38 22.63
CA SER A 339 -29.74 17.64 23.80
C SER A 339 -29.05 18.55 24.82
N GLU A 340 -28.93 18.08 26.05
CA GLU A 340 -28.11 18.68 27.10
C GLU A 340 -27.24 17.61 27.77
N VAL A 341 -25.98 17.95 28.04
CA VAL A 341 -25.02 17.07 28.71
C VAL A 341 -24.42 17.79 29.90
N GLU A 342 -24.51 17.16 31.07
CA GLU A 342 -23.96 17.67 32.32
C GLU A 342 -22.63 16.98 32.65
N LEU A 343 -21.62 17.77 33.01
CA LEU A 343 -20.23 17.33 33.20
C LEU A 343 -19.69 17.84 34.55
N GLU A 344 -19.12 16.94 35.35
CA GLU A 344 -18.30 17.31 36.50
C GLU A 344 -16.87 17.57 36.02
N THR A 345 -16.41 18.81 36.12
CA THR A 345 -15.06 19.21 35.71
C THR A 345 -14.26 19.67 36.93
N SER A 346 -12.94 19.46 36.90
CA SER A 346 -12.01 20.11 37.82
C SER A 346 -11.37 21.33 37.14
N ASP A 347 -10.90 22.29 37.94
CA ASP A 347 -10.32 23.54 37.42
C ASP A 347 -9.20 23.32 36.39
N ASN A 348 -8.47 22.19 36.50
CA ASN A 348 -7.31 21.86 35.68
C ASN A 348 -7.59 20.92 34.48
N GLU A 349 -8.83 20.51 34.23
CA GLU A 349 -9.17 19.56 33.16
C GLU A 349 -9.57 20.25 31.85
N VAL A 350 -9.05 19.80 30.71
CA VAL A 350 -9.44 20.31 29.38
C VAL A 350 -10.66 19.53 28.89
N LEU A 351 -11.76 20.24 28.60
CA LEU A 351 -13.01 19.64 28.16
C LEU A 351 -13.07 19.59 26.63
N ASP A 352 -12.96 18.40 26.04
CA ASP A 352 -13.33 18.19 24.63
C ASP A 352 -14.84 17.98 24.55
N PHE A 353 -15.55 18.92 23.95
CA PHE A 353 -17.01 18.86 23.87
C PHE A 353 -17.53 18.22 22.57
N ASN A 354 -16.65 17.98 21.58
CA ASN A 354 -17.06 17.41 20.29
C ASN A 354 -17.62 15.99 20.44
N VAL A 355 -17.13 15.25 21.43
CA VAL A 355 -17.60 13.90 21.77
C VAL A 355 -19.05 13.86 22.27
N TYR A 356 -19.63 15.01 22.62
CA TYR A 356 -21.00 15.13 23.11
C TYR A 356 -21.98 15.68 22.07
N VAL A 357 -21.52 15.99 20.85
CA VAL A 357 -22.41 16.44 19.76
C VAL A 357 -23.37 15.29 19.39
N PRO A 358 -24.69 15.54 19.34
CA PRO A 358 -25.67 14.51 18.98
C PRO A 358 -25.43 13.88 17.61
N THR A 359 -25.56 12.56 17.53
CA THR A 359 -25.44 11.80 16.28
C THR A 359 -26.38 12.35 15.19
N GLY A 360 -25.87 12.54 13.98
CA GLY A 360 -26.62 13.09 12.83
C GLY A 360 -26.60 14.62 12.75
N PHE A 361 -25.84 15.28 13.62
CA PHE A 361 -25.66 16.73 13.63
C PHE A 361 -24.18 17.09 13.66
N ILE A 362 -23.85 18.22 13.06
CA ILE A 362 -22.52 18.83 13.12
C ILE A 362 -22.63 20.24 13.69
N ILE A 363 -21.57 20.73 14.34
CA ILE A 363 -21.53 22.11 14.86
C ILE A 363 -21.68 23.11 13.71
N ASP A 364 -22.58 24.08 13.87
CA ASP A 364 -22.71 25.20 12.97
C ASP A 364 -21.61 26.22 13.24
N LYS A 365 -20.45 25.97 12.63
CA LYS A 365 -19.26 26.80 12.80
C LYS A 365 -19.48 28.26 12.39
N ALA A 366 -20.51 28.55 11.58
CA ALA A 366 -20.82 29.91 11.14
C ALA A 366 -21.37 30.82 12.26
N LYS A 367 -21.82 30.25 13.40
CA LYS A 367 -22.36 31.00 14.54
C LYS A 367 -21.28 31.52 15.51
N TYR A 368 -20.01 31.18 15.30
CA TYR A 368 -18.93 31.47 16.24
C TYR A 368 -17.83 32.33 15.61
N ALA A 369 -17.46 33.41 16.28
CA ALA A 369 -16.48 34.39 15.80
C ALA A 369 -15.00 34.02 16.06
N SER A 370 -14.71 32.81 16.58
CA SER A 370 -13.34 32.35 16.84
C SER A 370 -12.63 31.96 15.55
N SER A 371 -11.29 32.04 15.52
CA SER A 371 -10.46 31.72 14.33
C SER A 371 -10.62 30.28 13.81
N GLU A 372 -11.26 29.40 14.58
CA GLU A 372 -11.53 27.99 14.24
C GLU A 372 -13.04 27.70 14.03
N GLY A 373 -13.93 28.67 14.29
CA GLY A 373 -15.38 28.50 14.21
C GLY A 373 -15.95 27.56 15.28
N ILE A 374 -15.31 27.48 16.46
CA ILE A 374 -15.66 26.56 17.54
C ILE A 374 -16.18 27.34 18.76
N PRO A 375 -17.26 26.89 19.44
CA PRO A 375 -17.75 27.51 20.67
C PRO A 375 -16.72 27.47 21.80
N THR A 376 -16.59 28.58 22.55
CA THR A 376 -15.78 28.63 23.78
C THR A 376 -16.61 28.14 24.96
N ILE A 377 -16.12 27.16 25.72
CA ILE A 377 -16.84 26.58 26.86
C ILE A 377 -16.42 27.27 28.16
N GLU A 378 -17.36 27.95 28.80
CA GLU A 378 -17.23 28.50 30.14
C GLU A 378 -17.58 27.42 31.19
N LYS A 379 -16.55 26.98 31.94
CA LYS A 379 -16.70 26.00 33.03
C LYS A 379 -17.59 26.56 34.14
N GLY A 380 -18.40 25.69 34.76
CA GLY A 380 -19.33 26.10 35.81
C GLY A 380 -20.63 26.73 35.30
N LYS A 381 -20.83 26.81 33.97
CA LYS A 381 -21.99 27.45 33.33
C LYS A 381 -22.66 26.54 32.29
N ILE A 382 -23.80 27.01 31.80
CA ILE A 382 -24.51 26.44 30.65
C ILE A 382 -23.94 27.04 29.36
N ASN A 383 -23.50 26.19 28.44
CA ASN A 383 -22.88 26.58 27.18
C ASN A 383 -23.76 26.14 26.02
N THR A 384 -24.30 27.10 25.27
CA THR A 384 -25.15 26.81 24.08
C THR A 384 -24.29 26.59 22.83
N ILE A 385 -24.43 25.42 22.24
CA ILE A 385 -23.71 24.93 21.06
C ILE A 385 -24.70 24.80 19.89
N PHE A 386 -24.52 25.60 18.84
CA PHE A 386 -25.35 25.59 17.65
C PHE A 386 -24.93 24.45 16.71
N ILE A 387 -25.91 23.67 16.25
CA ILE A 387 -25.72 22.50 15.39
C ILE A 387 -26.64 22.56 14.16
N ILE A 388 -26.26 21.87 13.09
CA ILE A 388 -27.08 21.67 11.87
C ILE A 388 -27.13 20.19 11.53
N GLN A 389 -28.21 19.77 10.87
CA GLN A 389 -28.39 18.39 10.45
C GLN A 389 -27.38 18.01 9.35
N GLU A 390 -26.72 16.88 9.53
CA GLU A 390 -25.77 16.34 8.55
C GLU A 390 -26.55 15.90 7.29
N LYS A 391 -26.19 16.46 6.12
CA LYS A 391 -26.79 16.05 4.84
C LYS A 391 -26.26 14.68 4.45
N LYS A 392 -27.15 13.72 4.19
CA LYS A 392 -26.76 12.36 3.86
C LYS A 392 -26.29 12.25 2.41
N VAL A 393 -25.19 11.53 2.20
CA VAL A 393 -24.80 11.05 0.87
C VAL A 393 -25.73 9.90 0.51
N ILE A 394 -26.44 10.06 -0.58
CA ILE A 394 -27.35 9.08 -1.14
C ILE A 394 -26.62 8.32 -2.25
N THR A 395 -26.51 7.00 -2.12
CA THR A 395 -25.92 6.15 -3.15
C THR A 395 -27.01 5.53 -4.01
N THR A 396 -27.00 5.84 -5.30
CA THR A 396 -27.85 5.24 -6.32
C THR A 396 -27.07 4.14 -7.00
N THR A 397 -27.61 2.93 -7.03
CA THR A 397 -26.93 1.74 -7.59
C THR A 397 -27.57 1.36 -8.91
N LEU A 398 -26.78 0.99 -9.92
CA LEU A 398 -27.23 0.40 -11.19
C LEU A 398 -26.71 -1.02 -11.32
N LYS A 399 -27.63 -1.95 -11.58
CA LYS A 399 -27.28 -3.32 -11.94
C LYS A 399 -27.88 -3.66 -13.29
N PHE A 400 -27.03 -4.10 -14.20
CA PHE A 400 -27.49 -4.58 -15.50
C PHE A 400 -27.87 -6.06 -15.40
N PHE A 401 -28.92 -6.46 -16.12
CA PHE A 401 -29.38 -7.84 -16.19
C PHE A 401 -29.51 -8.27 -17.63
N LEU A 402 -28.86 -9.38 -17.99
CA LEU A 402 -28.97 -10.03 -19.29
C LEU A 402 -29.69 -11.37 -19.08
N ASN A 403 -30.82 -11.57 -19.77
CA ASN A 403 -31.64 -12.80 -19.66
C ASN A 403 -32.02 -13.17 -18.21
N GLY A 404 -32.25 -12.17 -17.36
CA GLY A 404 -32.65 -12.37 -15.96
C GLY A 404 -31.52 -12.55 -14.96
N SER A 405 -30.26 -12.70 -15.41
CA SER A 405 -29.07 -12.78 -14.56
C SER A 405 -28.29 -11.47 -14.56
N GLN A 406 -27.67 -11.11 -13.43
CA GLN A 406 -26.86 -9.89 -13.34
C GLN A 406 -25.67 -9.97 -14.33
N PHE A 407 -25.43 -8.89 -15.07
CA PHE A 407 -24.44 -8.78 -16.12
C PHE A 407 -23.48 -7.63 -15.83
N GLY A 408 -22.18 -7.90 -15.80
CA GLY A 408 -21.15 -6.90 -15.56
C GLY A 408 -21.09 -6.37 -14.12
N GLU A 409 -20.24 -5.36 -13.92
CA GLU A 409 -20.05 -4.72 -12.63
C GLU A 409 -21.23 -3.80 -12.27
N THR A 410 -21.47 -3.66 -10.97
CA THR A 410 -22.47 -2.74 -10.44
C THR A 410 -21.92 -1.31 -10.51
N LEU A 411 -22.64 -0.38 -11.15
CA LEU A 411 -22.26 1.03 -11.16
C LEU A 411 -22.94 1.74 -9.99
N THR A 412 -22.24 2.64 -9.32
CA THR A 412 -22.81 3.44 -8.21
C THR A 412 -22.58 4.92 -8.43
N PHE A 413 -23.61 5.72 -8.19
CA PHE A 413 -23.58 7.18 -8.25
C PHE A 413 -23.91 7.73 -6.87
N LYS A 414 -23.04 8.59 -6.34
CA LYS A 414 -23.30 9.28 -5.07
C LYS A 414 -23.81 10.68 -5.37
N SER A 415 -24.93 11.06 -4.74
CA SER A 415 -25.47 12.41 -4.77
C SER A 415 -25.79 12.85 -3.34
N LEU A 416 -25.88 14.16 -3.10
CA LEU A 416 -26.42 14.64 -1.83
C LEU A 416 -27.94 14.53 -1.83
N GLU A 417 -28.52 14.34 -0.64
CA GLU A 417 -29.97 14.34 -0.45
C GLU A 417 -30.62 15.58 -1.09
N ASN A 418 -31.56 15.34 -2.02
CA ASN A 418 -32.28 16.32 -2.84
C ASN A 418 -31.54 16.96 -4.04
N GLU A 419 -30.37 16.43 -4.45
CA GLU A 419 -29.73 16.82 -5.72
C GLU A 419 -30.12 15.89 -6.88
N PRO A 420 -30.40 16.40 -8.10
CA PRO A 420 -30.76 15.57 -9.25
C PRO A 420 -29.54 14.81 -9.81
N LEU A 421 -29.74 13.55 -10.19
CA LEU A 421 -28.72 12.76 -10.90
C LEU A 421 -28.68 13.18 -12.37
N ASN A 422 -27.52 13.65 -12.84
CA ASN A 422 -27.35 14.15 -14.21
C ASN A 422 -26.91 13.03 -15.20
N THR A 423 -27.46 11.83 -15.06
CA THR A 423 -27.07 10.63 -15.84
C THR A 423 -28.30 9.78 -16.16
N LYS A 424 -28.37 9.23 -17.38
CA LYS A 424 -29.47 8.37 -17.84
C LYS A 424 -29.02 6.91 -18.02
N PRO A 425 -29.91 5.91 -17.83
CA PRO A 425 -29.61 4.50 -18.09
C PRO A 425 -28.97 4.25 -19.46
N SER A 426 -29.52 4.87 -20.49
CA SER A 426 -29.03 4.78 -21.87
C SER A 426 -27.60 5.30 -22.09
N SER A 427 -27.11 6.19 -21.23
CA SER A 427 -25.76 6.78 -21.36
C SER A 427 -24.64 5.96 -20.72
N VAL A 428 -24.99 4.87 -20.03
CA VAL A 428 -24.04 4.04 -19.25
C VAL A 428 -24.17 2.55 -19.56
N LEU A 429 -24.79 2.18 -20.70
CA LEU A 429 -24.95 0.79 -21.11
C LEU A 429 -23.61 0.16 -21.54
N PRO A 430 -23.38 -1.13 -21.22
CA PRO A 430 -22.24 -1.88 -21.75
C PRO A 430 -22.21 -1.92 -23.28
N GLU A 431 -21.02 -1.85 -23.87
CA GLU A 431 -20.82 -1.87 -25.33
C GLU A 431 -21.36 -3.16 -25.95
N GLY A 432 -22.11 -3.05 -27.05
CA GLY A 432 -22.76 -4.18 -27.72
C GLY A 432 -24.13 -4.58 -27.15
N TYR A 433 -24.68 -3.78 -26.21
CA TYR A 433 -25.97 -4.02 -25.59
C TYR A 433 -26.91 -2.81 -25.71
N LYS A 434 -28.22 -3.08 -25.74
CA LYS A 434 -29.27 -2.06 -25.68
C LYS A 434 -30.24 -2.37 -24.54
N LEU A 435 -30.96 -1.37 -24.02
CA LEU A 435 -32.05 -1.60 -23.07
C LEU A 435 -33.11 -2.51 -23.68
N GLU A 436 -33.69 -3.39 -22.87
CA GLU A 436 -34.83 -4.22 -23.27
C GLU A 436 -36.05 -3.36 -23.65
N GLU A 437 -36.82 -3.79 -24.65
CA GLU A 437 -37.98 -3.03 -25.12
C GLU A 437 -39.00 -2.84 -23.98
N ASN A 438 -39.43 -1.60 -23.76
CA ASN A 438 -40.37 -1.14 -22.72
C ASN A 438 -39.80 -0.87 -21.31
N GLN A 439 -38.48 -0.84 -21.11
CA GLN A 439 -37.88 -0.43 -19.84
C GLN A 439 -37.79 1.11 -19.67
N ASN A 440 -38.02 1.62 -18.45
CA ASN A 440 -37.96 3.05 -18.14
C ASN A 440 -36.52 3.61 -18.22
N ASP A 441 -36.34 4.80 -18.80
CA ASP A 441 -35.05 5.50 -18.98
C ASP A 441 -34.81 6.57 -17.89
N GLU A 442 -35.48 6.46 -16.75
CA GLU A 442 -35.31 7.33 -15.57
C GLU A 442 -34.75 6.57 -14.36
N LEU A 443 -33.79 7.17 -13.66
CA LEU A 443 -33.16 6.61 -12.46
C LEU A 443 -33.85 7.11 -11.18
N GLN A 444 -34.18 6.18 -10.28
CA GLN A 444 -34.63 6.48 -8.94
C GLN A 444 -33.43 6.70 -8.02
N ILE A 445 -33.33 7.91 -7.47
CA ILE A 445 -32.20 8.34 -6.63
C ILE A 445 -32.24 7.61 -5.29
N GLY A 446 -31.10 7.08 -4.87
CA GLY A 446 -30.90 6.47 -3.56
C GLY A 446 -31.35 5.04 -3.39
N ILE A 447 -31.69 4.38 -4.49
CA ILE A 447 -32.03 2.97 -4.49
C ILE A 447 -31.23 2.21 -5.55
N GLU A 448 -31.41 0.90 -5.56
CA GLU A 448 -30.96 0.03 -6.63
C GLU A 448 -31.92 0.12 -7.83
N ASN A 449 -31.37 0.49 -8.97
CA ASN A 449 -32.03 0.55 -10.26
C ASN A 449 -31.62 -0.68 -11.07
N ARG A 450 -32.60 -1.51 -11.38
CA ARG A 450 -32.44 -2.71 -12.18
C ARG A 450 -32.64 -2.38 -13.65
N LEU A 451 -31.62 -2.62 -14.47
CA LEU A 451 -31.66 -2.36 -15.92
C LEU A 451 -31.49 -3.65 -16.71
N ASN A 452 -32.58 -4.17 -17.28
CA ASN A 452 -32.50 -5.27 -18.24
C ASN A 452 -31.94 -4.76 -19.58
N ILE A 453 -31.01 -5.54 -20.13
CA ILE A 453 -30.31 -5.27 -21.38
C ILE A 453 -30.36 -6.49 -22.30
N THR A 454 -30.23 -6.26 -23.60
CA THR A 454 -30.20 -7.29 -24.65
C THR A 454 -28.98 -7.10 -25.55
N LYS A 455 -28.35 -8.21 -25.97
CA LYS A 455 -27.16 -8.20 -26.85
C LYS A 455 -27.59 -7.80 -28.27
N ILE A 456 -26.82 -6.94 -28.91
CA ILE A 456 -26.98 -6.61 -30.34
C ILE A 456 -26.40 -7.78 -31.15
N ILE A 457 -27.19 -8.38 -32.04
CA ILE A 457 -26.83 -9.59 -32.80
C ILE A 457 -26.69 -9.25 -34.29
N TYR A 458 -25.60 -9.72 -34.92
CA TYR A 458 -25.30 -9.54 -36.35
C TYR A 458 -25.36 -10.89 -37.09
N GLU A 459 -25.82 -10.93 -38.36
CA GLU A 459 -25.83 -12.13 -39.21
C GLU A 459 -24.62 -12.12 -40.16
N HIS A 460 -23.89 -13.23 -40.23
CA HIS A 460 -22.71 -13.44 -41.07
C HIS A 460 -22.98 -14.53 -42.12
N THR A 461 -22.39 -14.41 -43.32
CA THR A 461 -22.47 -15.43 -44.38
C THR A 461 -21.07 -15.80 -44.87
N THR A 462 -20.62 -17.01 -44.55
CA THR A 462 -19.27 -17.53 -44.86
C THR A 462 -19.33 -18.56 -45.99
N LYS A 463 -18.40 -18.52 -46.94
CA LYS A 463 -18.34 -19.48 -48.06
C LYS A 463 -17.17 -20.44 -47.89
N ILE A 464 -17.37 -21.73 -48.17
CA ILE A 464 -16.37 -22.80 -48.02
C ILE A 464 -16.18 -23.55 -49.34
N LEU A 465 -14.93 -23.74 -49.75
CA LEU A 465 -14.50 -24.49 -50.93
C LEU A 465 -13.74 -25.75 -50.48
N PHE A 466 -14.30 -26.94 -50.73
CA PHE A 466 -13.63 -28.23 -50.44
C PHE A 466 -12.78 -28.67 -51.63
N LYS A 467 -11.48 -28.93 -51.42
CA LYS A 467 -10.53 -29.33 -52.47
C LYS A 467 -9.78 -30.62 -52.14
N GLU A 468 -9.61 -31.50 -53.12
CA GLU A 468 -8.68 -32.64 -53.07
C GLU A 468 -7.45 -32.26 -53.91
N GLY A 469 -6.33 -31.95 -53.25
CA GLY A 469 -5.18 -31.32 -53.91
C GLY A 469 -5.56 -29.95 -54.52
N ASN A 470 -5.36 -29.78 -55.83
CA ASN A 470 -5.74 -28.55 -56.55
C ASN A 470 -7.16 -28.60 -57.17
N VAL A 471 -7.88 -29.71 -57.02
CA VAL A 471 -9.18 -29.93 -57.66
C VAL A 471 -10.30 -29.53 -56.69
N LEU A 472 -11.19 -28.64 -57.13
CA LEU A 472 -12.40 -28.29 -56.38
C LEU A 472 -13.39 -29.44 -56.42
N VAL A 473 -13.76 -29.94 -55.24
CA VAL A 473 -14.71 -31.03 -55.04
C VAL A 473 -16.12 -30.49 -54.82
N GLU A 474 -16.28 -29.49 -53.94
CA GLU A 474 -17.58 -28.88 -53.63
C GLU A 474 -17.43 -27.44 -53.11
N SER A 475 -18.46 -26.59 -53.24
CA SER A 475 -18.53 -25.26 -52.60
C SER A 475 -19.84 -25.06 -51.86
N LYS A 476 -19.82 -24.47 -50.66
CA LYS A 476 -21.01 -24.31 -49.80
C LYS A 476 -20.98 -22.97 -49.06
N SER A 477 -22.12 -22.27 -49.01
CA SER A 477 -22.28 -21.05 -48.19
C SER A 477 -23.04 -21.36 -46.91
N ILE A 478 -22.56 -20.86 -45.77
CA ILE A 478 -23.06 -21.12 -44.43
C ILE A 478 -23.36 -19.78 -43.76
N LYS A 479 -24.57 -19.64 -43.23
CA LYS A 479 -24.98 -18.48 -42.45
C LYS A 479 -24.79 -18.76 -40.96
N THR A 480 -24.22 -17.81 -40.24
CA THR A 480 -24.00 -17.87 -38.79
C THR A 480 -24.50 -16.58 -38.16
N ILE A 481 -24.98 -16.64 -36.93
CA ILE A 481 -25.51 -15.48 -36.21
C ILE A 481 -24.61 -15.20 -34.99
N GLY A 482 -24.08 -13.98 -34.88
CA GLY A 482 -23.17 -13.59 -33.81
C GLY A 482 -21.83 -14.35 -33.84
N GLU A 483 -21.44 -14.94 -32.71
CA GLU A 483 -20.17 -15.65 -32.54
C GLU A 483 -20.25 -17.15 -32.87
N GLU A 484 -21.28 -17.59 -33.59
CA GLU A 484 -21.41 -18.98 -34.02
C GLU A 484 -20.22 -19.43 -34.88
N THR A 485 -19.50 -20.46 -34.40
CA THR A 485 -18.39 -21.08 -35.11
C THR A 485 -18.89 -22.09 -36.15
N ILE A 486 -18.21 -22.20 -37.29
CA ILE A 486 -18.57 -23.17 -38.33
C ILE A 486 -17.84 -24.49 -38.10
N ASP A 487 -18.59 -25.56 -37.81
CA ASP A 487 -18.08 -26.93 -37.75
C ASP A 487 -17.98 -27.53 -39.16
N VAL A 488 -16.77 -27.53 -39.71
CA VAL A 488 -16.52 -28.00 -41.09
C VAL A 488 -16.77 -29.49 -41.26
N HIS A 489 -16.66 -30.31 -40.21
CA HIS A 489 -16.85 -31.76 -40.31
C HIS A 489 -18.26 -32.13 -40.76
N ARG A 490 -19.26 -31.32 -40.40
CA ARG A 490 -20.67 -31.50 -40.80
C ARG A 490 -20.95 -31.15 -42.26
N HIS A 491 -19.95 -30.64 -42.96
CA HIS A 491 -20.09 -30.10 -44.30
C HIS A 491 -19.12 -30.76 -45.29
N ILE A 492 -18.29 -31.71 -44.84
CA ILE A 492 -17.40 -32.48 -45.70
C ILE A 492 -18.24 -33.35 -46.66
N PRO A 493 -17.92 -33.37 -47.96
CA PRO A 493 -18.58 -34.23 -48.93
C PRO A 493 -18.41 -35.73 -48.59
N ASN A 494 -19.47 -36.52 -48.79
CA ASN A 494 -19.46 -37.96 -48.49
C ASN A 494 -18.32 -38.70 -49.22
N GLY A 495 -17.61 -39.57 -48.49
CA GLY A 495 -16.48 -40.36 -49.02
C GLY A 495 -15.10 -39.71 -48.84
N TYR A 496 -15.06 -38.53 -48.22
CA TYR A 496 -13.85 -37.80 -47.90
C TYR A 496 -13.74 -37.53 -46.39
N GLU A 497 -12.50 -37.36 -45.93
CA GLU A 497 -12.15 -36.84 -44.60
C GLU A 497 -11.23 -35.63 -44.75
N LEU A 498 -11.03 -34.85 -43.69
CA LEU A 498 -10.09 -33.73 -43.73
C LEU A 498 -8.67 -34.25 -43.97
N ASP A 499 -7.93 -33.51 -44.79
CA ASP A 499 -6.49 -33.73 -44.91
C ASP A 499 -5.78 -33.07 -43.72
N GLU A 500 -5.60 -33.82 -42.63
CA GLU A 500 -4.91 -33.38 -41.41
C GLU A 500 -3.47 -32.87 -41.64
N SER A 501 -2.88 -33.12 -42.83
CA SER A 501 -1.58 -32.56 -43.20
C SER A 501 -1.64 -31.08 -43.62
N LYS A 502 -2.85 -30.50 -43.74
CA LYS A 502 -3.09 -29.10 -44.07
C LYS A 502 -3.82 -28.39 -42.92
N PRO A 503 -3.41 -27.16 -42.56
CA PRO A 503 -4.03 -26.43 -41.45
C PRO A 503 -5.48 -26.03 -41.79
N LEU A 504 -6.39 -26.22 -40.83
CA LEU A 504 -7.80 -25.84 -40.93
C LEU A 504 -8.03 -24.50 -40.23
N ASN A 505 -8.03 -23.41 -41.00
CA ASN A 505 -8.35 -22.07 -40.49
C ASN A 505 -9.57 -21.52 -41.24
N ILE A 506 -10.65 -21.21 -40.52
CA ILE A 506 -11.89 -20.65 -41.08
C ILE A 506 -12.04 -19.24 -40.55
N VAL A 507 -12.15 -18.28 -41.46
CA VAL A 507 -12.48 -16.88 -41.16
C VAL A 507 -13.95 -16.65 -41.52
N ILE A 508 -14.76 -16.25 -40.53
CA ILE A 508 -16.18 -15.94 -40.71
C ILE A 508 -16.33 -14.73 -41.65
N ASP A 509 -17.40 -14.72 -42.46
CA ASP A 509 -17.70 -13.70 -43.49
C ASP A 509 -16.73 -13.65 -44.68
N GLN A 510 -15.91 -14.69 -44.85
CA GLN A 510 -14.98 -14.81 -45.96
C GLN A 510 -15.15 -16.11 -46.73
N GLU A 511 -14.48 -16.20 -47.88
CA GLU A 511 -14.34 -17.46 -48.62
C GLU A 511 -13.13 -18.25 -48.09
N ASN A 512 -13.36 -19.48 -47.66
CA ASN A 512 -12.37 -20.34 -47.03
C ASN A 512 -12.14 -21.59 -47.90
N THR A 513 -10.90 -22.05 -48.03
CA THR A 513 -10.56 -23.28 -48.76
C THR A 513 -10.14 -24.38 -47.79
N ILE A 514 -10.79 -25.54 -47.87
CA ILE A 514 -10.57 -26.70 -47.01
C ILE A 514 -10.07 -27.87 -47.84
N TYR A 515 -8.97 -28.50 -47.41
CA TYR A 515 -8.40 -29.65 -48.10
C TYR A 515 -8.92 -30.97 -47.52
N ILE A 516 -9.33 -31.88 -48.40
CA ILE A 516 -9.93 -33.18 -48.08
C ILE A 516 -9.25 -34.31 -48.84
N LYS A 517 -9.28 -35.54 -48.30
CA LYS A 517 -8.72 -36.77 -48.88
C LYS A 517 -9.72 -37.93 -48.77
N ARG A 518 -9.62 -38.95 -49.64
CA ARG A 518 -10.54 -40.11 -49.62
C ARG A 518 -10.27 -41.09 -48.48
N ILE A 519 -11.35 -41.58 -47.87
CA ILE A 519 -11.30 -42.58 -46.79
C ILE A 519 -11.05 -43.99 -47.38
N PRO A 520 -9.98 -44.72 -46.98
CA PRO A 520 -9.78 -46.12 -47.37
C PRO A 520 -10.69 -47.09 -46.60
N ALA A 521 -11.18 -48.16 -47.25
CA ALA A 521 -12.10 -49.12 -46.64
C ALA A 521 -11.47 -49.95 -45.49
N PRO A 522 -12.18 -50.17 -44.36
CA PRO A 522 -11.60 -50.77 -43.15
C PRO A 522 -11.48 -52.31 -43.19
N LYS A 523 -10.42 -52.83 -42.55
CA LYS A 523 -10.16 -54.26 -42.27
C LYS A 523 -10.57 -54.58 -40.82
N PRO A 524 -11.14 -55.76 -40.49
CA PRO A 524 -11.75 -56.01 -39.19
C PRO A 524 -10.75 -56.35 -38.07
N GLU A 525 -10.99 -55.80 -36.87
CA GLU A 525 -10.21 -56.01 -35.64
C GLU A 525 -10.65 -57.27 -34.84
N PRO A 526 -9.73 -57.94 -34.11
CA PRO A 526 -10.03 -59.02 -33.17
C PRO A 526 -10.34 -58.55 -31.74
N LYS A 527 -11.11 -59.37 -31.01
CA LYS A 527 -11.70 -59.14 -29.68
C LYS A 527 -10.67 -59.06 -28.52
N PRO A 528 -10.98 -58.31 -27.43
CA PRO A 528 -10.10 -58.14 -26.27
C PRO A 528 -10.19 -59.25 -25.21
N ILE A 529 -9.08 -59.45 -24.49
CA ILE A 529 -8.88 -60.32 -23.32
C ILE A 529 -8.90 -59.45 -22.05
N PRO A 530 -9.47 -59.90 -20.90
CA PRO A 530 -9.59 -59.08 -19.70
C PRO A 530 -8.32 -59.09 -18.83
N ASN A 531 -7.98 -57.93 -18.26
CA ASN A 531 -6.85 -57.74 -17.34
C ASN A 531 -7.29 -57.84 -15.86
N PRO A 532 -6.40 -58.25 -14.92
CA PRO A 532 -6.74 -58.48 -13.51
C PRO A 532 -6.92 -57.18 -12.70
N LYS A 533 -7.76 -57.26 -11.65
CA LYS A 533 -8.00 -56.19 -10.66
C LYS A 533 -6.69 -55.75 -9.96
N PRO A 534 -6.40 -54.44 -9.85
CA PRO A 534 -5.38 -53.93 -8.95
C PRO A 534 -5.80 -54.07 -7.48
N ASN A 535 -4.84 -54.34 -6.60
CA ASN A 535 -5.03 -54.27 -5.14
C ASN A 535 -5.56 -52.90 -4.71
N PRO A 536 -6.40 -52.82 -3.67
CA PRO A 536 -6.84 -51.54 -3.11
C PRO A 536 -5.61 -50.74 -2.65
N LYS A 537 -5.45 -49.53 -3.20
CA LYS A 537 -4.48 -48.55 -2.68
C LYS A 537 -4.91 -48.19 -1.25
N PRO A 538 -3.97 -48.04 -0.30
CA PRO A 538 -4.31 -47.57 1.04
C PRO A 538 -5.05 -46.23 0.96
N ASP A 539 -6.10 -46.09 1.76
CA ASP A 539 -6.88 -44.86 1.84
C ASP A 539 -6.02 -43.73 2.42
N VAL A 540 -5.62 -42.81 1.54
CA VAL A 540 -4.75 -41.67 1.85
C VAL A 540 -5.34 -40.75 2.92
N SER A 541 -6.66 -40.78 3.15
CA SER A 541 -7.31 -39.99 4.20
C SER A 541 -6.99 -40.46 5.62
N THR A 542 -6.48 -41.69 5.76
CA THR A 542 -6.11 -42.29 7.05
C THR A 542 -4.60 -42.20 7.34
N LEU A 543 -3.80 -41.75 6.38
CA LEU A 543 -2.35 -41.74 6.50
C LEU A 543 -1.85 -40.51 7.29
N ALA A 544 -0.88 -40.76 8.16
CA ALA A 544 -0.14 -39.71 8.86
C ALA A 544 0.67 -38.82 7.88
N PRO A 545 1.14 -37.64 8.32
CA PRO A 545 1.97 -36.78 7.49
C PRO A 545 3.22 -37.50 6.98
N ARG A 546 3.50 -37.36 5.67
CA ARG A 546 4.73 -37.92 5.07
C ARG A 546 5.98 -37.16 5.51
N ASN A 547 5.84 -35.89 5.85
CA ASN A 547 6.93 -35.00 6.21
C ASN A 547 6.97 -34.72 7.72
N THR A 548 8.14 -34.37 8.24
CA THR A 548 8.31 -34.00 9.65
C THR A 548 7.66 -32.65 9.95
N SER A 549 7.08 -32.51 11.14
CA SER A 549 6.51 -31.25 11.65
C SER A 549 7.49 -30.07 11.65
N GLY A 550 8.79 -30.36 11.71
CA GLY A 550 9.86 -29.39 11.61
C GLY A 550 10.32 -28.85 12.96
N VAL A 551 10.91 -27.65 12.93
CA VAL A 551 11.51 -27.05 14.12
C VAL A 551 10.48 -26.53 15.12
N TYR A 552 10.86 -26.58 16.39
CA TYR A 552 10.14 -25.88 17.45
C TYR A 552 10.40 -24.38 17.37
N VAL A 553 9.33 -23.60 17.57
CA VAL A 553 9.40 -22.15 17.70
C VAL A 553 9.91 -21.82 19.10
N THR A 554 11.07 -21.18 19.16
CA THR A 554 11.70 -20.70 20.41
C THR A 554 11.56 -19.18 20.52
N SER A 555 11.95 -18.59 21.65
CA SER A 555 11.96 -17.13 21.83
C SER A 555 12.79 -16.37 20.79
N ASN A 556 13.74 -17.06 20.13
CA ASN A 556 14.66 -16.49 19.15
C ASN A 556 14.33 -16.92 17.71
N TYR A 557 13.17 -17.55 17.47
CA TYR A 557 12.77 -18.02 16.14
C TYR A 557 12.77 -16.90 15.10
N ALA A 558 12.14 -15.77 15.42
CA ALA A 558 12.21 -14.57 14.59
C ALA A 558 13.63 -13.97 14.65
N PRO A 559 14.23 -13.56 13.52
CA PRO A 559 15.57 -12.99 13.52
C PRO A 559 15.63 -11.63 14.23
N GLU A 560 16.79 -11.27 14.78
CA GLU A 560 17.08 -9.86 15.09
C GLU A 560 17.40 -9.15 13.79
N ILE A 561 16.54 -8.23 13.40
CA ILE A 561 16.70 -7.48 12.16
C ILE A 561 17.30 -6.13 12.51
N ASN A 562 18.53 -5.90 12.08
CA ASN A 562 19.19 -4.60 12.10
C ASN A 562 19.58 -4.23 10.67
N GLU A 563 18.68 -3.55 9.96
CA GLU A 563 18.91 -3.06 8.60
C GLU A 563 19.33 -1.58 8.57
N THR A 564 19.94 -1.05 9.65
CA THR A 564 20.36 0.36 9.65
C THR A 564 21.31 0.63 8.48
N THR A 565 20.97 1.65 7.71
CA THR A 565 21.79 2.13 6.58
C THR A 565 22.83 3.13 7.05
N MET A 566 22.63 3.70 8.24
CA MET A 566 23.56 4.63 8.85
C MET A 566 24.81 3.91 9.33
N LYS A 567 25.93 4.19 8.66
CA LYS A 567 27.24 3.68 9.08
C LYS A 567 27.86 4.63 10.10
N PRO A 568 28.40 4.13 11.21
CA PRO A 568 29.22 4.95 12.10
C PRO A 568 30.40 5.54 11.33
N THR A 569 30.69 6.81 11.56
CA THR A 569 31.94 7.44 11.14
C THR A 569 33.05 7.07 12.11
N ASN A 570 34.30 7.12 11.65
CA ASN A 570 35.48 6.92 12.48
C ASN A 570 36.33 8.20 12.44
N PRO A 571 35.95 9.24 13.21
CA PRO A 571 36.67 10.50 13.23
C PRO A 571 38.09 10.32 13.73
N LYS A 572 38.99 11.21 13.33
CA LYS A 572 40.34 11.27 13.89
C LYS A 572 40.32 11.86 15.30
N ALA A 573 41.32 11.49 16.11
CA ALA A 573 41.53 12.12 17.41
C ALA A 573 41.69 13.64 17.25
N LEU A 574 41.15 14.39 18.21
CA LEU A 574 41.26 15.85 18.25
C LEU A 574 42.71 16.31 18.42
N SER A 575 43.01 17.51 17.92
CA SER A 575 44.32 18.14 18.16
C SER A 575 44.52 18.49 19.64
N ALA A 576 45.77 18.63 20.06
CA ALA A 576 46.09 19.04 21.43
C ALA A 576 45.49 20.41 21.80
N GLU A 577 45.33 21.31 20.85
CA GLU A 577 44.65 22.60 21.01
C GLU A 577 43.16 22.41 21.29
N ALA A 578 42.48 21.54 20.53
CA ALA A 578 41.06 21.26 20.71
C ALA A 578 40.77 20.52 22.03
N VAL A 579 41.66 19.62 22.46
CA VAL A 579 41.57 18.97 23.78
C VAL A 579 41.69 20.01 24.90
N ARG A 580 42.65 20.94 24.81
CA ARG A 580 42.80 22.02 25.79
C ARG A 580 41.58 22.94 25.86
N ALA A 581 40.90 23.17 24.73
CA ALA A 581 39.65 23.92 24.72
C ALA A 581 38.53 23.18 25.49
N ILE A 582 38.40 21.87 25.30
CA ILE A 582 37.45 21.04 26.05
C ILE A 582 37.76 21.06 27.56
N GLU A 583 39.03 20.95 27.94
CA GLU A 583 39.44 21.04 29.35
C GLU A 583 39.06 22.38 29.98
N LYS A 584 39.24 23.47 29.22
CA LYS A 584 38.81 24.80 29.64
C LYS A 584 37.30 24.88 29.82
N ASP A 585 36.52 24.39 28.86
CA ASP A 585 35.06 24.43 28.93
C ASP A 585 34.53 23.62 30.12
N ILE A 586 35.12 22.46 30.40
CA ILE A 586 34.79 21.64 31.58
C ILE A 586 35.14 22.40 32.87
N SER A 587 36.28 23.11 32.91
CA SER A 587 36.66 23.97 34.04
C SER A 587 35.67 25.11 34.23
N ASP A 588 35.20 25.72 33.15
CA ASP A 588 34.21 26.80 33.17
C ASP A 588 32.86 26.32 33.75
N LEU A 589 32.40 25.10 33.41
CA LEU A 589 31.22 24.49 34.04
C LEU A 589 31.40 24.25 35.54
N ASP A 590 32.61 23.87 35.94
CA ASP A 590 32.98 23.65 37.33
C ASP A 590 32.89 24.96 38.15
N ASP A 591 33.36 26.06 37.56
CA ASP A 591 33.22 27.40 38.14
C ASP A 591 31.75 27.78 38.30
N ILE A 592 30.92 27.49 37.31
CA ILE A 592 29.47 27.71 37.38
C ILE A 592 28.87 26.94 38.55
N TYR A 593 29.16 25.63 38.65
CA TYR A 593 28.64 24.79 39.72
C TYR A 593 29.10 25.27 41.11
N ASN A 594 30.37 25.66 41.24
CA ASN A 594 30.92 26.16 42.50
C ASN A 594 30.25 27.44 43.01
N VAL A 595 29.74 28.29 42.10
CA VAL A 595 29.02 29.51 42.47
C VAL A 595 27.60 29.21 42.97
N ILE A 596 26.98 28.12 42.52
CA ILE A 596 25.56 27.82 42.80
C ILE A 596 25.32 26.67 43.80
N LYS A 597 26.35 25.86 44.11
CA LYS A 597 26.21 24.64 44.92
C LYS A 597 25.69 24.90 46.35
N ASP A 598 26.11 26.01 46.96
CA ASP A 598 25.77 26.38 48.35
C ASP A 598 24.60 27.36 48.43
N VAL A 599 23.97 27.69 47.30
CA VAL A 599 22.85 28.63 47.21
C VAL A 599 21.54 27.85 47.37
N SER A 600 20.58 28.32 48.17
CA SER A 600 19.31 27.61 48.33
C SER A 600 18.34 27.86 47.17
N ASP A 601 18.24 29.10 46.72
CA ASP A 601 17.24 29.59 45.77
C ASP A 601 17.73 30.85 45.03
N TRP A 602 16.99 31.25 44.01
CA TRP A 602 17.28 32.38 43.13
C TRP A 602 17.11 33.72 43.83
N ALA A 603 16.21 33.82 44.81
CA ALA A 603 16.00 35.06 45.56
C ALA A 603 17.20 35.41 46.45
N SER A 604 17.86 34.39 47.01
CA SER A 604 19.07 34.51 47.82
C SER A 604 20.37 34.56 47.01
N PHE A 605 20.29 34.39 45.69
CA PHE A 605 21.48 34.37 44.84
C PHE A 605 22.07 35.76 44.60
N ASP A 606 23.37 35.90 44.84
CA ASP A 606 24.10 37.14 44.56
C ASP A 606 24.27 37.34 43.04
N LYS A 607 23.40 38.18 42.47
CA LYS A 607 23.40 38.53 41.04
C LYS A 607 24.71 39.18 40.59
N THR A 608 25.52 39.72 41.50
CA THR A 608 26.86 40.25 41.18
C THR A 608 27.79 39.12 40.76
N LYS A 609 27.77 37.99 41.49
CA LYS A 609 28.54 36.78 41.13
C LYS A 609 28.13 36.20 39.79
N LEU A 610 26.83 36.24 39.47
CA LEU A 610 26.32 35.81 38.16
C LEU A 610 26.87 36.68 37.02
N ASN A 611 26.85 38.00 37.20
CA ASN A 611 27.36 38.94 36.19
C ASN A 611 28.88 38.84 36.04
N GLU A 612 29.62 38.61 37.13
CA GLU A 612 31.05 38.33 37.08
C GLU A 612 31.35 37.04 36.30
N LEU A 613 30.55 35.99 36.52
CA LEU A 613 30.66 34.72 35.80
C LEU A 613 30.34 34.88 34.31
N ILE A 614 29.26 35.60 33.96
CA ILE A 614 28.92 35.94 32.56
C ILE A 614 30.09 36.67 31.88
N ARG A 615 30.71 37.63 32.56
CA ARG A 615 31.87 38.36 32.06
C ARG A 615 33.11 37.46 31.92
N LYS A 616 33.37 36.60 32.91
CA LYS A 616 34.49 35.64 32.90
C LYS A 616 34.37 34.66 31.73
N LEU A 617 33.15 34.19 31.47
CA LEU A 617 32.82 33.28 30.38
C LEU A 617 32.71 33.98 29.01
N GLY A 618 32.79 35.31 28.96
CA GLY A 618 32.68 36.08 27.72
C GLY A 618 31.30 36.01 27.05
N LEU A 619 30.24 35.71 27.80
CA LEU A 619 28.89 35.58 27.27
C LEU A 619 28.28 36.96 26.98
N THR A 620 27.67 37.12 25.80
CA THR A 620 27.05 38.38 25.37
C THR A 620 25.69 38.16 24.72
N GLY A 621 24.87 39.21 24.63
CA GLY A 621 23.57 39.20 23.95
C GLY A 621 22.61 38.12 24.49
N HIS A 622 21.92 37.44 23.57
CA HIS A 622 20.93 36.40 23.90
C HIS A 622 21.54 35.21 24.66
N THR A 623 22.81 34.89 24.41
CA THR A 623 23.50 33.79 25.10
C THR A 623 23.69 34.08 26.59
N ALA A 624 23.98 35.34 26.94
CA ALA A 624 24.08 35.76 28.34
C ALA A 624 22.72 35.63 29.06
N GLU A 625 21.62 36.00 28.39
CA GLU A 625 20.29 35.89 28.99
C GLU A 625 19.81 34.44 29.11
N ASN A 626 20.04 33.59 28.09
CA ASN A 626 19.77 32.16 28.21
C ASN A 626 20.56 31.52 29.35
N PHE A 627 21.80 31.96 29.58
CA PHE A 627 22.62 31.47 30.69
C PHE A 627 22.07 31.90 32.05
N LYS A 628 21.55 33.12 32.21
CA LYS A 628 20.89 33.56 33.45
C LYS A 628 19.66 32.71 33.75
N GLU A 629 18.81 32.50 32.74
CA GLU A 629 17.60 31.66 32.86
C GLU A 629 17.96 30.21 33.20
N PHE A 630 19.04 29.68 32.64
CA PHE A 630 19.55 28.36 33.01
C PHE A 630 19.95 28.28 34.48
N VAL A 631 20.69 29.27 35.00
CA VAL A 631 21.05 29.32 36.43
C VAL A 631 19.81 29.47 37.31
N HIS A 632 18.84 30.30 36.91
CA HIS A 632 17.57 30.44 37.61
C HIS A 632 16.83 29.10 37.67
N MET A 633 16.71 28.38 36.55
CA MET A 633 16.09 27.06 36.50
C MET A 633 16.81 26.03 37.39
N LEU A 634 18.15 26.06 37.47
CA LEU A 634 18.89 25.14 38.36
C LEU A 634 18.60 25.40 39.85
N LEU A 635 18.31 26.64 40.23
CA LEU A 635 18.00 27.03 41.60
C LEU A 635 16.51 26.83 41.94
N ASN A 636 15.61 27.18 41.01
CA ASN A 636 14.14 27.18 41.19
C ASN A 636 13.44 26.68 39.92
N PRO A 637 13.47 25.38 39.62
CA PRO A 637 12.81 24.84 38.44
C PRO A 637 11.29 25.05 38.44
N GLU A 638 10.67 25.22 39.61
CA GLU A 638 9.24 25.50 39.79
C GLU A 638 8.79 26.84 39.18
N ASP A 639 9.71 27.82 39.04
CA ASP A 639 9.44 29.10 38.38
C ASP A 639 9.24 28.93 36.86
N PHE A 640 9.53 27.73 36.34
CA PHE A 640 9.34 27.32 34.95
C PHE A 640 8.24 26.25 34.87
N PRO A 641 6.95 26.61 35.10
CA PRO A 641 5.88 25.65 35.35
C PRO A 641 5.66 24.64 34.22
N ASN A 642 5.89 25.02 32.96
CA ASN A 642 5.80 24.10 31.82
C ASN A 642 6.89 23.03 31.88
N LEU A 643 8.12 23.43 32.19
CA LEU A 643 9.27 22.52 32.32
C LEU A 643 9.14 21.67 33.58
N TYR A 644 8.75 22.27 34.71
CA TYR A 644 8.59 21.59 35.98
C TYR A 644 7.53 20.48 35.92
N LYS A 645 6.34 20.80 35.39
CA LYS A 645 5.23 19.82 35.25
C LYS A 645 5.61 18.66 34.32
N GLN A 646 6.36 18.95 33.25
CA GLN A 646 6.81 17.94 32.28
C GLN A 646 8.08 17.20 32.74
N ARG A 647 8.67 17.56 33.90
CA ARG A 647 9.97 17.06 34.38
C ARG A 647 11.09 17.25 33.37
N MET A 648 11.01 18.38 32.68
CA MET A 648 11.87 18.80 31.57
C MET A 648 12.82 19.91 32.06
N TYR A 649 13.48 19.68 33.19
CA TYR A 649 14.45 20.59 33.80
C TYR A 649 15.65 19.82 34.30
N MET A 650 16.76 20.52 34.51
CA MET A 650 17.95 19.97 35.13
C MET A 650 18.00 20.38 36.59
N THR A 651 18.31 19.42 37.47
CA THR A 651 18.64 19.70 38.88
C THR A 651 20.13 20.00 39.05
N LYS A 652 20.51 20.69 40.14
CA LYS A 652 21.92 20.89 40.48
C LYS A 652 22.71 19.59 40.58
N THR A 653 22.11 18.54 41.13
CA THR A 653 22.73 17.21 41.24
C THR A 653 22.95 16.57 39.88
N GLU A 654 22.02 16.72 38.94
CA GLU A 654 22.21 16.25 37.57
C GLU A 654 23.28 17.06 36.85
N PHE A 655 23.35 18.37 37.09
CA PHE A 655 24.41 19.23 36.55
C PHE A 655 25.80 18.81 37.06
N GLU A 656 25.96 18.59 38.37
CA GLU A 656 27.21 18.09 38.97
C GLU A 656 27.63 16.73 38.39
N LYS A 657 26.66 15.82 38.22
CA LYS A 657 26.91 14.50 37.61
C LYS A 657 27.35 14.62 36.15
N ALA A 658 26.75 15.54 35.39
CA ALA A 658 27.15 15.81 34.01
C ALA A 658 28.60 16.29 33.93
N ILE A 659 28.98 17.27 34.77
CA ILE A 659 30.35 17.79 34.85
C ILE A 659 31.34 16.68 35.23
N SER A 660 31.00 15.89 36.24
CA SER A 660 31.83 14.75 36.68
C SER A 660 31.99 13.70 35.57
N GLY A 661 30.93 13.46 34.79
CA GLY A 661 30.95 12.60 33.61
C GLY A 661 31.89 13.14 32.52
N TYR A 662 31.80 14.44 32.22
CA TYR A 662 32.69 15.08 31.25
C TYR A 662 34.16 14.98 31.66
N LYS A 663 34.48 15.30 32.93
CA LYS A 663 35.85 15.17 33.47
C LYS A 663 36.41 13.75 33.36
N ARG A 664 35.57 12.74 33.60
CA ARG A 664 36.00 11.34 33.52
C ARG A 664 36.26 10.89 32.08
N ASP A 665 35.40 11.31 31.15
CA ASP A 665 35.34 10.69 29.82
C ASP A 665 35.97 11.54 28.69
N TYR A 666 36.37 12.80 28.92
CA TYR A 666 36.78 13.70 27.82
C TYR A 666 37.91 13.19 26.95
N MET A 667 38.97 12.62 27.52
CA MET A 667 40.07 12.06 26.71
C MET A 667 39.61 10.89 25.85
N LYS A 668 38.71 10.04 26.37
CA LYS A 668 38.15 8.91 25.64
C LYS A 668 37.35 9.37 24.42
N PHE A 669 36.58 10.45 24.55
CA PHE A 669 35.76 10.99 23.47
C PHE A 669 36.56 11.89 22.51
N ALA A 670 37.53 12.65 23.01
CA ALA A 670 38.44 13.42 22.18
C ALA A 670 39.29 12.52 21.26
N ASN A 671 39.71 11.35 21.75
CA ASN A 671 40.37 10.33 20.92
C ASN A 671 39.47 9.75 19.81
N LYS A 672 38.16 9.98 19.90
CA LYS A 672 37.15 9.63 18.88
C LYS A 672 36.67 10.85 18.07
N GLY A 673 37.37 11.98 18.14
CA GLY A 673 37.00 13.21 17.45
C GLY A 673 35.74 13.89 17.99
N MET A 674 35.36 13.60 19.24
CA MET A 674 34.13 14.11 19.86
C MET A 674 34.44 15.15 20.94
N LYS A 675 33.50 16.09 21.12
CA LYS A 675 33.52 17.12 22.16
C LYS A 675 32.23 17.06 22.99
N PRO A 676 32.23 17.56 24.23
CA PRO A 676 31.01 17.62 25.02
C PRO A 676 30.04 18.64 24.42
N VAL A 677 28.74 18.38 24.54
CA VAL A 677 27.69 19.34 24.14
C VAL A 677 27.47 20.31 25.30
N MET A 678 27.77 21.59 25.04
CA MET A 678 27.82 22.66 26.05
C MET A 678 27.16 23.96 25.53
N GLU A 679 25.96 23.84 24.97
CA GLU A 679 25.18 24.96 24.42
C GLU A 679 23.97 25.31 25.32
N PHE A 680 23.65 26.60 25.41
CA PHE A 680 22.49 27.14 26.14
C PHE A 680 21.44 27.65 25.13
N TRP A 681 20.55 26.76 24.66
CA TRP A 681 19.60 27.06 23.59
C TRP A 681 18.22 27.39 24.14
N GLN A 682 17.66 28.57 23.86
CA GLN A 682 16.27 28.96 24.17
C GLN A 682 15.80 28.55 25.59
N HIS A 683 16.57 28.88 26.63
CA HIS A 683 16.35 28.51 28.05
C HIS A 683 16.64 27.05 28.44
N TRP A 684 17.04 26.20 27.49
CA TRP A 684 17.42 24.81 27.70
C TRP A 684 18.94 24.63 27.73
N PRO A 685 19.50 24.00 28.78
CA PRO A 685 20.84 23.44 28.67
C PRO A 685 20.77 22.23 27.73
N SER A 686 21.63 22.21 26.72
CA SER A 686 21.90 20.98 25.93
C SER A 686 22.76 19.97 26.72
N ILE A 687 23.19 20.35 27.92
CA ILE A 687 23.82 19.48 28.90
C ILE A 687 22.72 18.55 29.42
N SER A 688 22.97 17.24 29.45
CA SER A 688 22.07 16.28 30.12
C SER A 688 22.79 15.69 31.33
N GLY A 689 22.05 15.19 32.32
CA GLY A 689 22.63 14.61 33.55
C GLY A 689 23.59 13.43 33.31
N GLY A 690 23.61 12.84 32.11
CA GLY A 690 24.55 11.79 31.70
C GLY A 690 25.80 12.28 30.97
N GLY A 691 25.87 13.57 30.61
CA GLY A 691 26.88 14.12 29.71
C GLY A 691 26.63 13.70 28.26
N VAL A 692 26.43 14.66 27.36
CA VAL A 692 26.21 14.40 25.92
C VAL A 692 27.48 14.75 25.15
N TRP A 693 27.85 13.91 24.18
CA TRP A 693 29.00 14.12 23.31
C TRP A 693 28.53 14.26 21.87
N THR A 694 29.16 15.15 21.11
CA THR A 694 28.92 15.35 19.68
C THR A 694 30.24 15.32 18.92
N TYR A 695 30.17 15.19 17.61
CA TYR A 695 31.35 15.29 16.75
C TYR A 695 31.89 16.72 16.78
N ALA A 696 33.22 16.87 16.86
CA ALA A 696 33.84 18.19 16.82
C ALA A 696 33.74 18.79 15.41
N ASP A 697 33.85 17.95 14.38
CA ASP A 697 33.56 18.30 12.98
C ASP A 697 32.15 17.80 12.62
N GLU A 698 31.33 18.69 12.06
CA GLU A 698 30.00 18.34 11.59
C GLU A 698 30.03 17.34 10.43
N ALA A 699 31.08 17.34 9.60
CA ALA A 699 31.26 16.39 8.50
C ALA A 699 31.47 14.96 9.00
N ASP A 700 31.85 14.78 10.27
CA ASP A 700 31.95 13.48 10.91
C ASP A 700 30.60 13.00 11.46
N ASN A 701 29.54 13.81 11.43
CA ASN A 701 28.23 13.41 11.95
C ASN A 701 27.42 12.64 10.88
N PRO A 702 27.23 11.31 11.03
CA PRO A 702 26.52 10.52 10.02
C PRO A 702 25.04 10.88 9.90
N VAL A 703 24.41 11.39 10.98
CA VAL A 703 23.00 11.85 10.94
C VAL A 703 22.91 13.11 10.07
N LEU A 704 23.80 14.06 10.31
CA LEU A 704 23.81 15.34 9.61
C LEU A 704 24.07 15.14 8.11
N ASN A 705 25.08 14.33 7.77
CA ASN A 705 25.41 14.01 6.38
C ASN A 705 24.24 13.34 5.66
N LYS A 706 23.48 12.49 6.35
CA LYS A 706 22.27 11.87 5.80
C LYS A 706 21.16 12.89 5.54
N TYR A 707 20.98 13.89 6.39
CA TYR A 707 20.04 15.00 6.13
C TYR A 707 20.47 15.86 4.94
N ILE A 708 21.77 16.15 4.81
CA ILE A 708 22.31 16.86 3.65
C ILE A 708 22.04 16.03 2.37
N GLU A 709 22.26 14.73 2.40
CA GLU A 709 21.98 13.84 1.27
C GLU A 709 20.48 13.82 0.92
N PHE A 710 19.61 13.70 1.91
CA PHE A 710 18.16 13.77 1.70
C PHE A 710 17.75 15.10 1.05
N ASN A 711 18.30 16.22 1.51
CA ASN A 711 18.02 17.54 0.95
C ASN A 711 18.59 17.73 -0.46
N LYS A 712 19.70 17.09 -0.80
CA LYS A 712 20.26 17.08 -2.17
C LYS A 712 19.40 16.29 -3.14
N ASN A 713 18.71 15.25 -2.67
CA ASN A 713 17.89 14.37 -3.51
C ASN A 713 16.47 14.91 -3.80
N ARG A 714 16.06 16.01 -3.14
CA ARG A 714 14.77 16.67 -3.40
C ARG A 714 14.74 17.33 -4.77
N TYR A 715 13.54 17.52 -5.32
CA TYR A 715 13.37 18.33 -6.54
C TYR A 715 13.81 19.79 -6.33
N PHE A 716 13.47 20.36 -5.17
CA PHE A 716 14.04 21.61 -4.68
C PHE A 716 15.27 21.31 -3.85
N SER A 717 16.36 20.96 -4.52
CA SER A 717 17.60 20.52 -3.89
C SER A 717 18.26 21.63 -3.06
N SER A 718 18.92 21.23 -1.97
CA SER A 718 19.80 22.10 -1.18
C SER A 718 20.87 21.29 -0.46
N ASP A 719 21.97 21.94 -0.09
CA ASP A 719 23.03 21.39 0.77
C ASP A 719 22.80 21.72 2.26
N SER A 720 21.58 22.17 2.60
CA SER A 720 21.18 22.43 3.99
C SER A 720 21.32 21.18 4.84
N LYS A 721 21.93 21.35 6.01
CA LYS A 721 21.99 20.32 7.05
C LYS A 721 20.69 20.14 7.84
N TRP A 722 19.74 21.06 7.64
CA TRP A 722 18.46 21.10 8.34
C TRP A 722 17.33 20.61 7.43
N MET A 723 16.45 19.77 7.98
CA MET A 723 15.17 19.39 7.38
C MET A 723 14.19 20.58 7.39
N ARG A 724 13.09 20.51 6.64
CA ARG A 724 12.06 21.57 6.63
C ARG A 724 11.31 21.54 7.96
N THR A 725 11.02 22.72 8.52
CA THR A 725 10.16 22.84 9.72
C THR A 725 8.67 22.76 9.33
N SER A 726 7.78 22.58 10.31
CA SER A 726 6.32 22.66 10.09
C SER A 726 5.90 23.96 9.37
N GLY A 727 6.49 25.09 9.75
CA GLY A 727 6.23 26.38 9.11
C GLY A 727 6.71 26.43 7.67
N ASP A 728 7.89 25.86 7.38
CA ASP A 728 8.40 25.73 6.01
C ASP A 728 7.48 24.84 5.16
N LEU A 729 6.93 23.75 5.71
CA LEU A 729 5.99 22.85 5.03
C LEU A 729 4.68 23.56 4.66
N LEU A 730 4.02 24.18 5.63
CA LEU A 730 2.74 24.89 5.44
C LEU A 730 2.85 26.05 4.44
N LYS A 731 4.00 26.73 4.40
CA LYS A 731 4.22 27.84 3.47
C LYS A 731 4.73 27.37 2.12
N GLY A 732 5.25 26.15 1.98
CA GLY A 732 5.95 25.75 0.77
C GLY A 732 7.36 26.32 0.65
N ASP A 733 8.00 26.67 1.76
CA ASP A 733 9.35 27.22 1.75
C ASP A 733 10.38 26.09 1.64
N TYR A 734 11.33 26.24 0.72
CA TYR A 734 12.44 25.32 0.50
C TYR A 734 13.76 26.05 0.75
N LYS A 735 14.67 25.45 1.54
CA LYS A 735 15.96 26.06 1.86
C LYS A 735 16.78 26.26 0.59
N GLY A 736 17.41 27.42 0.41
CA GLY A 736 18.17 27.74 -0.80
C GLY A 736 17.30 28.13 -2.00
N TRP A 737 16.00 28.39 -1.83
CA TRP A 737 15.10 28.84 -2.88
C TRP A 737 14.27 30.04 -2.41
N ASN A 738 14.16 31.05 -3.28
CA ASN A 738 13.27 32.19 -3.13
C ASN A 738 11.93 31.87 -3.77
N LYS A 739 10.84 32.17 -3.07
CA LYS A 739 9.45 31.95 -3.52
C LYS A 739 8.74 33.29 -3.72
N THR A 740 8.09 33.46 -4.86
CA THR A 740 7.25 34.63 -5.16
C THR A 740 5.90 34.21 -5.72
N GLU A 741 4.82 34.85 -5.30
CA GLU A 741 3.48 34.56 -5.84
C GLU A 741 3.35 35.10 -7.27
N ALA A 742 2.94 34.23 -8.18
CA ALA A 742 2.81 34.47 -9.62
C ALA A 742 1.37 34.25 -10.13
N THR A 743 0.40 34.01 -9.25
CA THR A 743 -1.00 33.69 -9.62
C THR A 743 -1.61 34.70 -10.60
N LYS A 744 -1.33 36.00 -10.42
CA LYS A 744 -1.86 37.07 -11.27
C LYS A 744 -1.37 37.04 -12.73
N ASN A 745 -0.34 36.24 -13.03
CA ASN A 745 0.16 36.06 -14.39
C ASN A 745 -0.73 35.12 -15.23
N TYR A 746 -1.67 34.41 -14.59
CA TYR A 746 -2.54 33.42 -15.21
C TYR A 746 -3.98 33.96 -15.29
N ALA A 747 -4.35 34.47 -16.47
CA ALA A 747 -5.64 35.13 -16.69
C ALA A 747 -6.85 34.20 -16.62
N ASP A 748 -6.63 32.88 -16.68
CA ASP A 748 -7.66 31.84 -16.60
C ASP A 748 -7.92 31.33 -15.16
N ILE A 749 -7.24 31.89 -14.16
CA ILE A 749 -7.56 31.69 -12.74
C ILE A 749 -8.34 32.90 -12.23
N ASP A 750 -9.52 32.64 -11.65
CA ASP A 750 -10.22 33.64 -10.86
C ASP A 750 -9.52 33.84 -9.50
N THR A 751 -8.85 34.98 -9.34
CA THR A 751 -8.14 35.36 -8.11
C THR A 751 -9.02 36.11 -7.11
N THR A 752 -10.33 36.24 -7.34
CA THR A 752 -11.21 36.92 -6.38
C THR A 752 -11.19 36.16 -5.05
N GLY A 753 -10.82 36.86 -3.97
CA GLY A 753 -10.24 36.26 -2.77
C GLY A 753 -11.06 35.12 -2.13
N TYR A 754 -10.36 34.02 -1.87
CA TYR A 754 -10.75 32.93 -0.98
C TYR A 754 -10.90 33.45 0.45
N ASP A 755 -12.06 33.22 1.07
CA ASP A 755 -12.29 33.45 2.49
C ASP A 755 -12.05 32.14 3.27
N PRO A 756 -10.91 31.96 3.95
CA PRO A 756 -10.62 30.76 4.74
C PRO A 756 -11.61 30.55 5.89
N TYR A 757 -12.37 31.58 6.27
CA TYR A 757 -13.35 31.53 7.37
C TYR A 757 -14.75 31.14 6.89
N ASN A 758 -14.99 31.02 5.57
CA ASN A 758 -16.25 30.54 5.01
C ASN A 758 -16.05 29.68 3.74
N PRO A 759 -15.60 28.42 3.88
CA PRO A 759 -15.34 27.52 2.76
C PRO A 759 -16.59 27.17 1.92
N ARG A 760 -17.79 27.57 2.35
CA ARG A 760 -19.07 27.34 1.65
C ARG A 760 -19.45 28.45 0.67
N ILE A 761 -18.69 29.55 0.58
CA ILE A 761 -18.87 30.59 -0.44
C ILE A 761 -17.60 30.62 -1.31
N PRO A 762 -17.48 29.75 -2.34
CA PRO A 762 -16.29 29.70 -3.19
C PRO A 762 -16.18 30.98 -4.04
N ARG A 763 -15.40 31.93 -3.54
CA ARG A 763 -14.86 33.06 -4.32
C ARG A 763 -13.50 32.65 -4.87
N GLY A 764 -13.28 32.95 -6.15
CA GLY A 764 -12.10 32.51 -6.87
C GLY A 764 -12.07 31.00 -7.14
N ASP A 765 -11.04 30.59 -7.86
CA ASP A 765 -10.81 29.19 -8.22
C ASP A 765 -10.03 28.41 -7.15
N GLY A 766 -9.55 29.04 -6.07
CA GLY A 766 -8.79 28.31 -5.03
C GLY A 766 -7.47 27.71 -5.55
N ILE A 767 -6.97 28.21 -6.68
CA ILE A 767 -5.68 27.85 -7.28
C ILE A 767 -4.72 29.02 -7.07
N LYS A 768 -3.51 28.74 -6.58
CA LYS A 768 -2.41 29.70 -6.51
C LYS A 768 -1.23 29.21 -7.32
N VAL A 769 -0.43 30.12 -7.86
CA VAL A 769 0.82 29.75 -8.56
C VAL A 769 1.98 30.49 -7.94
N TYR A 770 3.06 29.76 -7.65
CA TYR A 770 4.30 30.30 -7.11
C TYR A 770 5.45 30.07 -8.08
N GLU A 771 6.28 31.09 -8.26
CA GLU A 771 7.57 30.99 -8.93
C GLU A 771 8.66 30.78 -7.89
N TYR A 772 9.53 29.79 -8.12
CA TYR A 772 10.70 29.49 -7.31
C TYR A 772 11.97 29.74 -8.10
N ARG A 773 12.95 30.37 -7.45
CA ARG A 773 14.30 30.62 -7.97
C ARG A 773 15.36 30.20 -6.99
N PRO A 774 16.44 29.55 -7.45
CA PRO A 774 17.54 29.19 -6.55
C PRO A 774 18.20 30.46 -6.00
N ASN A 775 18.58 30.42 -4.72
CA ASN A 775 19.35 31.49 -4.11
C ASN A 775 20.79 31.49 -4.65
N ALA A 776 21.47 32.63 -4.53
CA ALA A 776 22.86 32.77 -4.97
C ALA A 776 23.81 31.77 -4.28
N ASP A 777 23.51 31.41 -3.03
CA ASP A 777 24.28 30.51 -2.16
C ASP A 777 23.88 29.03 -2.27
N ASN A 778 22.85 28.67 -3.06
CA ASN A 778 22.42 27.27 -3.18
C ASN A 778 23.35 26.47 -4.11
N ASN A 779 24.36 25.79 -3.57
CA ASN A 779 25.38 25.11 -4.38
C ASN A 779 24.90 23.87 -5.15
N THR A 780 23.68 23.40 -4.90
CA THR A 780 23.15 22.19 -5.56
C THR A 780 22.56 22.45 -6.94
N VAL A 781 22.25 23.71 -7.26
CA VAL A 781 21.66 24.12 -8.53
C VAL A 781 22.70 24.85 -9.37
N ALA A 782 23.07 24.29 -10.53
CA ALA A 782 24.07 24.90 -11.40
C ALA A 782 23.56 26.18 -12.07
N ASP A 783 22.35 26.17 -12.61
CA ASP A 783 21.73 27.33 -13.27
C ASP A 783 20.98 28.21 -12.27
N LYS A 784 21.57 29.35 -11.90
CA LYS A 784 20.94 30.31 -10.99
C LYS A 784 19.76 31.07 -11.60
N ASN A 785 19.58 30.99 -12.92
CA ASN A 785 18.46 31.61 -13.62
C ASN A 785 17.25 30.67 -13.77
N GLN A 786 17.39 29.41 -13.34
CA GLN A 786 16.31 28.43 -13.37
C GLN A 786 15.06 28.97 -12.68
N LYS A 787 13.91 28.75 -13.33
CA LYS A 787 12.58 29.05 -12.78
C LYS A 787 11.77 27.77 -12.68
N ILE A 788 11.10 27.59 -11.56
CA ILE A 788 10.16 26.49 -11.36
C ILE A 788 8.82 27.11 -10.97
N TYR A 789 7.76 26.79 -11.73
CA TYR A 789 6.40 27.17 -11.37
C TYR A 789 5.70 26.02 -10.66
N MET A 790 5.04 26.33 -9.55
CA MET A 790 4.28 25.39 -8.74
C MET A 790 2.83 25.85 -8.60
N ALA A 791 1.88 25.01 -9.01
CA ALA A 791 0.45 25.25 -8.79
C ALA A 791 -0.01 24.62 -7.47
N TRP A 792 -0.79 25.36 -6.70
CA TRP A 792 -1.37 24.97 -5.41
C TRP A 792 -2.88 24.92 -5.56
N LEU A 793 -3.47 23.76 -5.33
CA LEU A 793 -4.91 23.55 -5.29
C LEU A 793 -5.36 23.37 -3.84
N ASP A 794 -6.36 24.14 -3.42
CA ASP A 794 -7.16 23.78 -2.25
C ASP A 794 -8.27 22.79 -2.69
N ALA A 795 -8.13 21.52 -2.29
CA ALA A 795 -9.09 20.45 -2.59
C ALA A 795 -10.50 20.70 -2.06
N SER A 796 -10.64 21.57 -1.05
CA SER A 796 -11.94 21.95 -0.51
C SER A 796 -12.68 22.96 -1.39
N ASN A 797 -12.05 23.53 -2.42
CA ASN A 797 -12.70 24.41 -3.39
C ASN A 797 -13.18 23.62 -4.62
N PRO A 798 -14.51 23.41 -4.81
CA PRO A 798 -15.02 22.61 -5.91
C PRO A 798 -14.76 23.21 -7.30
N LYS A 799 -14.72 24.55 -7.43
CA LYS A 799 -14.41 25.23 -8.69
C LYS A 799 -12.97 24.98 -9.11
N GLY A 800 -12.06 25.11 -8.15
CA GLY A 800 -10.65 24.79 -8.33
C GLY A 800 -10.45 23.36 -8.73
N TYR A 801 -11.02 22.43 -7.95
CA TYR A 801 -10.91 21.00 -8.20
C TYR A 801 -11.34 20.63 -9.64
N ALA A 802 -12.48 21.15 -10.08
CA ALA A 802 -13.00 20.89 -11.43
C ALA A 802 -12.12 21.46 -12.56
N LYS A 803 -11.46 22.61 -12.33
CA LYS A 803 -10.61 23.29 -13.32
C LYS A 803 -9.15 22.84 -13.30
N PHE A 804 -8.67 22.30 -12.19
CA PHE A 804 -7.24 22.18 -11.92
C PHE A 804 -6.50 21.35 -12.96
N LEU A 805 -7.08 20.22 -13.37
CA LEU A 805 -6.47 19.33 -14.34
C LEU A 805 -6.28 20.01 -15.71
N ASP A 806 -7.29 20.74 -16.19
CA ASP A 806 -7.20 21.50 -17.43
C ASP A 806 -6.14 22.61 -17.31
N PHE A 807 -6.15 23.34 -16.19
CA PHE A 807 -5.19 24.40 -15.88
C PHE A 807 -3.74 23.89 -15.97
N ILE A 808 -3.38 22.84 -15.23
CA ILE A 808 -1.99 22.31 -15.23
C ILE A 808 -1.62 21.60 -16.55
N THR A 809 -2.60 21.18 -17.34
CA THR A 809 -2.37 20.58 -18.67
C THR A 809 -2.05 21.66 -19.70
N LYS A 810 -2.74 22.80 -19.63
CA LYS A 810 -2.56 23.95 -20.50
C LYS A 810 -1.22 24.68 -20.24
N HIS A 811 -0.84 24.84 -18.97
CA HIS A 811 0.35 25.57 -18.56
C HIS A 811 1.53 24.62 -18.29
N LYS A 812 2.26 24.26 -19.36
CA LYS A 812 3.33 23.25 -19.36
C LYS A 812 4.58 23.65 -18.56
N GLU A 813 4.76 24.93 -18.29
CA GLU A 813 5.81 25.48 -17.43
C GLU A 813 5.63 25.11 -15.95
N ILE A 814 4.41 24.72 -15.55
CA ILE A 814 4.09 24.26 -14.19
C ILE A 814 4.57 22.82 -14.04
N THR A 815 5.77 22.68 -13.47
CA THR A 815 6.42 21.37 -13.27
C THR A 815 6.25 20.83 -11.85
N ALA A 816 5.63 21.60 -10.95
CA ALA A 816 5.37 21.20 -9.58
C ALA A 816 3.90 21.46 -9.19
N VAL A 817 3.34 20.56 -8.39
CA VAL A 817 1.95 20.64 -7.91
C VAL A 817 1.89 20.38 -6.41
N THR A 818 1.12 21.20 -5.70
CA THR A 818 0.68 20.98 -4.33
C THR A 818 -0.84 20.86 -4.31
N ILE A 819 -1.37 19.85 -3.65
CA ILE A 819 -2.80 19.69 -3.39
C ILE A 819 -2.98 19.66 -1.88
N GLU A 820 -3.67 20.67 -1.36
CA GLU A 820 -3.96 20.83 0.07
C GLU A 820 -5.38 20.40 0.42
N ASN A 821 -5.61 20.10 1.71
CA ASN A 821 -6.93 19.82 2.26
C ASN A 821 -7.64 18.59 1.66
N ILE A 822 -6.88 17.57 1.23
CA ILE A 822 -7.44 16.34 0.66
C ILE A 822 -8.27 15.63 1.73
N GLY A 823 -9.56 15.47 1.45
CA GLY A 823 -10.48 14.79 2.34
C GLY A 823 -11.12 15.67 3.42
N LEU A 824 -10.89 17.00 3.40
CA LEU A 824 -11.42 17.92 4.41
C LEU A 824 -12.95 18.01 4.41
N LEU A 825 -13.55 18.08 3.21
CA LEU A 825 -15.01 18.15 3.06
C LEU A 825 -15.67 16.78 2.94
N ASP A 826 -14.95 15.81 2.37
CA ASP A 826 -15.37 14.42 2.23
C ASP A 826 -14.18 13.50 2.43
N LYS A 827 -14.18 12.71 3.51
CA LYS A 827 -13.11 11.73 3.80
C LYS A 827 -12.93 10.68 2.70
N ASN A 828 -13.90 10.53 1.80
CA ASN A 828 -13.87 9.63 0.67
C ASN A 828 -13.73 10.39 -0.66
N GLN A 829 -13.30 11.66 -0.63
CA GLN A 829 -13.09 12.46 -1.83
C GLN A 829 -12.17 11.72 -2.81
N GLU A 830 -12.72 11.34 -3.96
CA GLU A 830 -12.02 10.54 -4.95
C GLU A 830 -11.02 11.41 -5.72
N PHE A 831 -9.72 11.20 -5.44
CA PHE A 831 -8.60 11.89 -6.11
C PHE A 831 -7.97 11.07 -7.24
N ASP A 832 -8.40 9.82 -7.41
CA ASP A 832 -7.81 8.85 -8.32
C ASP A 832 -7.80 9.35 -9.75
N TYR A 833 -8.88 9.99 -10.19
CA TYR A 833 -8.96 10.58 -11.53
C TYR A 833 -7.93 11.70 -11.73
N LEU A 834 -7.87 12.67 -10.82
CA LEU A 834 -6.93 13.79 -10.91
C LEU A 834 -5.48 13.29 -10.89
N LEU A 835 -5.14 12.39 -9.96
CA LEU A 835 -3.78 11.86 -9.80
C LEU A 835 -3.37 10.96 -10.97
N SER A 836 -4.26 10.09 -11.47
CA SER A 836 -3.99 9.25 -12.64
C SER A 836 -3.90 10.04 -13.94
N LYS A 837 -4.46 11.24 -14.01
CA LYS A 837 -4.39 12.14 -15.18
C LYS A 837 -3.35 13.25 -15.06
N LEU A 838 -2.57 13.31 -13.98
CA LEU A 838 -1.46 14.27 -13.85
C LEU A 838 -0.59 14.30 -15.11
N PRO A 839 -0.34 15.47 -15.72
CA PRO A 839 0.48 15.58 -16.93
C PRO A 839 1.93 15.13 -16.72
N ASN A 840 2.54 14.55 -17.75
CA ASN A 840 3.92 14.00 -17.66
C ASN A 840 5.01 15.05 -17.43
N HIS A 841 4.73 16.33 -17.67
CA HIS A 841 5.65 17.45 -17.37
C HIS A 841 5.66 17.82 -15.89
N VAL A 842 4.66 17.41 -15.10
CA VAL A 842 4.68 17.55 -13.65
C VAL A 842 5.68 16.55 -13.07
N LYS A 843 6.71 17.05 -12.39
CA LYS A 843 7.81 16.27 -11.82
C LYS A 843 7.81 16.24 -10.29
N LYS A 844 7.23 17.26 -9.65
CA LYS A 844 7.11 17.34 -8.18
C LYS A 844 5.64 17.33 -7.76
N LEU A 845 5.31 16.50 -6.78
CA LEU A 845 3.97 16.45 -6.18
C LEU A 845 4.05 16.61 -4.65
N THR A 846 3.16 17.39 -4.07
CA THR A 846 2.93 17.49 -2.63
C THR A 846 1.45 17.24 -2.34
N LEU A 847 1.13 16.29 -1.48
CA LEU A 847 -0.24 15.94 -1.09
C LEU A 847 -0.42 16.15 0.42
N PHE A 848 -1.34 17.03 0.83
CA PHE A 848 -1.75 17.15 2.23
C PHE A 848 -3.07 16.43 2.48
N PHE A 849 -3.02 15.33 3.22
CA PHE A 849 -4.20 14.58 3.65
C PHE A 849 -4.70 15.10 5.01
N GLU A 850 -6.01 15.32 5.08
CA GLU A 850 -6.72 15.69 6.31
C GLU A 850 -7.39 14.47 6.97
N THR A 851 -7.41 13.32 6.30
CA THR A 851 -7.98 12.05 6.80
C THR A 851 -7.06 10.88 6.51
N SER A 852 -7.21 9.77 7.25
CA SER A 852 -6.41 8.54 7.07
C SER A 852 -6.70 7.76 5.78
N ASN A 853 -7.60 8.24 4.92
CA ASN A 853 -7.84 7.67 3.61
C ASN A 853 -6.82 8.20 2.59
N THR A 854 -5.85 7.36 2.28
CA THR A 854 -4.72 7.62 1.39
C THR A 854 -4.72 6.72 0.15
N GLN A 855 -5.83 6.02 -0.12
CA GLN A 855 -5.94 5.03 -1.21
C GLN A 855 -5.63 5.64 -2.58
N SER A 856 -5.92 6.92 -2.77
CA SER A 856 -5.67 7.65 -4.02
C SER A 856 -4.19 7.74 -4.42
N ILE A 857 -3.26 7.46 -3.49
CA ILE A 857 -1.82 7.35 -3.82
C ILE A 857 -1.57 6.27 -4.88
N SER A 858 -2.36 5.19 -4.89
CA SER A 858 -2.27 4.11 -5.89
C SER A 858 -2.41 4.61 -7.33
N ALA A 859 -3.19 5.67 -7.57
CA ALA A 859 -3.39 6.26 -8.89
C ALA A 859 -2.10 6.87 -9.51
N LEU A 860 -1.05 7.05 -8.70
CA LEU A 860 0.27 7.51 -9.16
C LEU A 860 1.11 6.39 -9.78
N LYS A 861 0.65 5.13 -9.78
CA LYS A 861 1.44 3.94 -10.19
C LYS A 861 2.07 3.99 -11.59
N ASN A 862 1.53 4.84 -12.47
CA ASN A 862 2.02 5.04 -13.83
C ASN A 862 2.65 6.43 -14.06
N LYS A 863 2.94 7.18 -12.98
CA LYS A 863 3.50 8.54 -13.05
C LYS A 863 4.99 8.54 -12.76
N HIS A 864 5.74 9.21 -13.63
CA HIS A 864 7.18 9.41 -13.49
C HIS A 864 7.44 10.74 -12.77
N LEU A 865 7.60 10.67 -11.45
CA LEU A 865 7.81 11.81 -10.56
C LEU A 865 9.25 11.82 -10.06
N ASP A 866 9.88 12.99 -10.06
CA ASP A 866 11.22 13.17 -9.51
C ASP A 866 11.18 13.20 -7.97
N ASP A 867 10.11 13.75 -7.40
CA ASP A 867 9.97 13.88 -5.95
C ASP A 867 8.49 13.95 -5.54
N VAL A 868 8.14 13.26 -4.45
CA VAL A 868 6.80 13.27 -3.86
C VAL A 868 6.89 13.57 -2.37
N GLU A 869 6.00 14.43 -1.87
CA GLU A 869 5.81 14.71 -0.44
C GLU A 869 4.39 14.30 -0.03
N ILE A 870 4.28 13.46 1.00
CA ILE A 870 3.00 13.05 1.58
C ILE A 870 2.91 13.60 3.00
N LEU A 871 2.04 14.58 3.19
CA LEU A 871 1.98 15.43 4.37
C LEU A 871 0.60 15.37 5.03
N THR A 872 0.54 15.75 6.30
CA THR A 872 -0.72 15.97 7.01
C THR A 872 -0.56 17.10 8.03
N LYS A 873 -1.67 17.78 8.32
CA LYS A 873 -1.80 18.74 9.43
C LYS A 873 -2.29 18.06 10.71
N SER A 874 -2.80 16.84 10.59
CA SER A 874 -3.18 16.03 11.75
C SER A 874 -1.94 15.51 12.47
N PRO A 875 -1.97 15.38 13.80
CA PRO A 875 -0.86 14.75 14.50
C PRO A 875 -0.67 13.30 14.00
N ASN A 876 0.59 12.89 13.82
CA ASN A 876 0.95 11.50 13.46
C ASN A 876 0.63 10.48 14.58
N VAL A 877 -0.07 10.89 15.65
CA VAL A 877 -0.31 10.09 16.84
C VAL A 877 -1.19 8.87 16.55
N SER A 878 -0.54 7.73 16.35
CA SER A 878 -0.84 6.59 17.22
C SER A 878 -0.43 7.03 18.62
N SER A 879 -1.33 7.70 19.34
CA SER A 879 -1.06 7.94 20.75
C SER A 879 -0.88 6.55 21.37
N SER A 880 0.07 6.45 22.29
CA SER A 880 0.46 5.28 23.08
C SER A 880 -0.67 4.63 23.91
N LYS A 881 -1.94 4.88 23.54
CA LYS A 881 -3.20 4.42 24.13
C LYS A 881 -3.87 3.27 23.35
N GLY A 882 -3.19 2.62 22.40
CA GLY A 882 -3.73 1.43 21.74
C GLY A 882 -4.81 1.72 20.71
N ILE A 883 -4.78 2.89 20.07
CA ILE A 883 -5.47 3.10 18.80
C ILE A 883 -4.59 2.52 17.69
N GLU A 884 -5.17 1.71 16.81
CA GLU A 884 -4.52 1.15 15.62
C GLU A 884 -3.83 2.28 14.82
N PRO A 885 -2.64 2.05 14.22
CA PRO A 885 -2.04 2.99 13.31
C PRO A 885 -3.06 3.32 12.21
N LEU A 886 -3.36 4.61 12.05
CA LEU A 886 -4.45 5.04 11.16
C LEU A 886 -4.00 5.05 9.69
N TRP A 887 -2.73 5.35 9.46
CA TRP A 887 -2.19 5.65 8.14
C TRP A 887 -1.66 4.38 7.45
N GLY A 888 -2.36 3.99 6.39
CA GLY A 888 -1.88 2.98 5.43
C GLY A 888 -1.32 3.61 4.17
N ILE A 889 -0.38 2.94 3.53
CA ILE A 889 0.18 3.38 2.26
C ILE A 889 0.10 2.26 1.25
N ASP A 890 -0.13 2.64 0.01
CA ASP A 890 0.06 1.78 -1.13
C ASP A 890 1.40 2.12 -1.82
N PRO A 891 2.44 1.27 -1.67
CA PRO A 891 3.74 1.50 -2.29
C PRO A 891 3.72 1.54 -3.81
N ILE A 892 2.69 0.97 -4.48
CA ILE A 892 2.65 0.90 -5.93
C ILE A 892 2.64 2.29 -6.59
N GLY A 893 2.08 3.29 -5.89
CA GLY A 893 2.08 4.69 -6.30
C GLY A 893 3.48 5.28 -6.53
N PHE A 894 4.54 4.63 -6.04
CA PHE A 894 5.92 5.09 -6.17
C PHE A 894 6.79 4.26 -7.11
N ARG A 895 6.20 3.34 -7.89
CA ARG A 895 6.90 2.45 -8.84
C ARG A 895 7.92 3.19 -9.71
N TYR A 896 7.54 4.36 -10.24
CA TYR A 896 8.37 5.18 -11.12
C TYR A 896 8.84 6.50 -10.49
N THR A 897 8.77 6.60 -9.16
CA THR A 897 9.19 7.78 -8.41
C THR A 897 10.67 7.70 -8.07
N LYS A 898 11.40 8.80 -8.27
CA LYS A 898 12.85 8.87 -7.97
C LYS A 898 13.12 9.11 -6.48
N ASN A 899 12.35 9.97 -5.82
CA ASN A 899 12.51 10.30 -4.40
C ASN A 899 11.15 10.50 -3.71
N VAL A 900 11.09 10.18 -2.42
CA VAL A 900 9.98 10.58 -1.55
C VAL A 900 10.54 11.35 -0.37
N SER A 901 10.30 12.66 -0.37
CA SER A 901 10.76 13.58 0.66
C SER A 901 9.99 13.38 1.96
N PHE A 902 10.72 13.42 3.09
CA PHE A 902 10.16 13.12 4.42
C PHE A 902 10.66 14.10 5.48
N ASP A 903 9.76 14.88 6.08
CA ASP A 903 10.00 15.89 7.11
C ASP A 903 9.08 15.68 8.31
N TYR A 904 9.61 15.08 9.38
CA TYR A 904 8.83 14.72 10.57
C TYR A 904 8.71 15.88 11.56
N ASN A 905 7.56 16.55 11.60
CA ASN A 905 7.34 17.77 12.41
C ASN A 905 5.99 17.81 13.16
N ASN A 906 5.05 16.90 12.88
CA ASN A 906 3.69 16.87 13.43
C ASN A 906 3.55 15.89 14.61
N ASN A 907 4.58 15.74 15.44
CA ASN A 907 4.47 14.99 16.69
C ASN A 907 3.75 15.83 17.76
N SER A 908 3.10 15.17 18.72
CA SER A 908 2.53 15.83 19.89
C SER A 908 3.63 16.07 20.94
N SER A 909 4.58 16.96 20.69
CA SER A 909 5.51 17.44 21.72
C SER A 909 4.88 18.61 22.50
N GLY A 910 5.17 18.69 23.80
CA GLY A 910 4.76 19.78 24.69
C GLY A 910 5.50 21.11 24.44
N GLU A 911 6.39 21.14 23.44
CA GLU A 911 7.24 22.30 23.09
C GLU A 911 6.52 23.37 22.26
N TYR A 912 5.41 23.04 21.59
CA TYR A 912 4.62 24.04 20.87
C TYR A 912 3.24 24.23 21.50
N ALA A 913 2.77 25.48 21.50
CA ALA A 913 1.48 25.86 22.07
C ALA A 913 0.33 25.01 21.49
N SER A 914 -0.68 24.73 22.33
CA SER A 914 -1.80 23.81 22.05
C SER A 914 -2.67 24.18 20.84
N ASN A 915 -2.49 25.38 20.26
CA ASN A 915 -3.33 25.93 19.19
C ASN A 915 -2.52 26.25 17.91
N THR A 916 -1.38 25.59 17.71
CA THR A 916 -0.55 25.78 16.51
C THR A 916 -0.81 24.67 15.50
N THR A 917 -1.22 25.01 14.28
CA THR A 917 -1.29 24.05 13.17
C THR A 917 0.11 23.50 12.89
N ARG A 918 0.26 22.17 12.91
CA ARG A 918 1.55 21.51 12.64
C ARG A 918 1.44 20.64 11.40
N ALA A 919 2.22 20.94 10.38
CA ALA A 919 2.39 20.06 9.22
C ALA A 919 3.60 19.14 9.42
N GLY A 920 3.51 17.91 8.93
CA GLY A 920 4.62 16.97 8.87
C GLY A 920 4.33 15.83 7.90
N SER A 921 5.36 15.10 7.51
CA SER A 921 5.20 13.90 6.70
C SER A 921 4.48 12.81 7.47
N ILE A 922 3.59 12.10 6.78
CA ILE A 922 2.82 11.00 7.37
C ILE A 922 3.75 9.83 7.67
N GLN A 923 3.64 9.27 8.87
CA GLN A 923 4.36 8.05 9.24
C GLN A 923 3.48 6.83 8.99
N PHE A 924 3.79 6.06 7.96
CA PHE A 924 3.02 4.87 7.58
C PHE A 924 3.54 3.62 8.27
N ASN A 925 2.65 2.96 9.03
CA ASN A 925 2.93 1.68 9.67
C ASN A 925 2.17 0.51 9.02
N ILE A 926 1.22 0.80 8.13
CA ILE A 926 0.43 -0.20 7.42
C ILE A 926 0.78 -0.16 5.93
N ILE A 927 1.11 -1.30 5.34
CA ILE A 927 1.05 -1.50 3.88
C ILE A 927 -0.38 -1.94 3.53
N ARG A 928 -1.07 -1.11 2.75
CA ARG A 928 -2.47 -1.29 2.33
C ARG A 928 -2.59 -1.03 0.83
N PRO A 929 -2.46 -2.06 -0.02
CA PRO A 929 -2.73 -1.95 -1.45
C PRO A 929 -4.18 -1.54 -1.72
N SER A 930 -4.41 -0.78 -2.78
CA SER A 930 -5.74 -0.32 -3.18
C SER A 930 -6.60 -1.45 -3.75
N ALA A 931 -7.94 -1.35 -3.67
CA ALA A 931 -8.84 -2.36 -4.24
C ALA A 931 -8.73 -2.48 -5.77
N SER A 932 -8.26 -1.42 -6.45
CA SER A 932 -8.08 -1.38 -7.90
C SER A 932 -6.77 -1.99 -8.39
N ASP A 933 -5.92 -2.47 -7.50
CA ASP A 933 -4.66 -3.10 -7.87
C ASP A 933 -4.83 -4.57 -8.24
N THR A 934 -4.11 -4.96 -9.29
CA THR A 934 -3.97 -6.36 -9.69
C THR A 934 -3.08 -7.14 -8.71
N GLU A 935 -3.19 -8.46 -8.70
CA GLU A 935 -2.34 -9.32 -7.85
C GLU A 935 -0.83 -9.08 -8.08
N ALA A 936 -0.44 -8.83 -9.33
CA ALA A 936 0.94 -8.51 -9.69
C ALA A 936 1.39 -7.16 -9.11
N GLU A 937 0.52 -6.15 -9.13
CA GLU A 937 0.77 -4.85 -8.55
C GLU A 937 0.89 -4.92 -7.02
N VAL A 938 0.03 -5.69 -6.36
CA VAL A 938 0.15 -5.95 -4.92
C VAL A 938 1.52 -6.55 -4.60
N LYS A 939 1.91 -7.63 -5.28
CA LYS A 939 3.23 -8.27 -5.08
C LYS A 939 4.38 -7.29 -5.28
N GLU A 940 4.30 -6.45 -6.31
CA GLU A 940 5.29 -5.42 -6.57
C GLU A 940 5.31 -4.34 -5.48
N ALA A 941 4.16 -3.94 -4.94
CA ALA A 941 4.07 -2.98 -3.85
C ALA A 941 4.85 -3.45 -2.60
N PHE A 942 4.71 -4.73 -2.24
CA PHE A 942 5.50 -5.33 -1.16
C PHE A 942 6.99 -5.35 -1.46
N ARG A 943 7.38 -5.70 -2.69
CA ARG A 943 8.77 -5.62 -3.14
C ARG A 943 9.31 -4.19 -3.09
N ILE A 944 8.53 -3.19 -3.46
CA ILE A 944 8.90 -1.76 -3.35
C ILE A 944 9.20 -1.42 -1.89
N ALA A 945 8.27 -1.67 -0.98
CA ALA A 945 8.40 -1.29 0.41
C ALA A 945 9.52 -2.04 1.16
N TYR A 946 9.67 -3.34 0.94
CA TYR A 946 10.52 -4.19 1.79
C TYR A 946 11.83 -4.65 1.16
N VAL A 947 11.99 -4.48 -0.17
CA VAL A 947 13.16 -4.94 -0.91
C VAL A 947 13.86 -3.80 -1.64
N THR A 948 13.19 -3.15 -2.60
CA THR A 948 13.88 -2.23 -3.53
C THR A 948 14.00 -0.79 -3.02
N LYS A 949 13.06 -0.33 -2.19
CA LYS A 949 13.04 1.03 -1.62
C LYS A 949 12.97 1.02 -0.10
N LYS A 950 13.35 -0.08 0.54
CA LYS A 950 13.32 -0.27 2.01
C LYS A 950 14.06 0.81 2.83
N ASP A 951 15.02 1.49 2.20
CA ASP A 951 15.81 2.54 2.83
C ASP A 951 15.13 3.93 2.75
N TRP A 952 14.00 4.05 2.07
CA TRP A 952 13.18 5.26 2.06
C TRP A 952 12.44 5.42 3.37
N LYS A 953 12.51 6.62 3.95
CA LYS A 953 11.95 6.91 5.29
C LYS A 953 10.45 6.63 5.40
N ILE A 954 9.70 6.80 4.29
CA ILE A 954 8.25 6.51 4.23
C ILE A 954 7.95 5.00 4.42
N PHE A 955 8.91 4.12 4.12
CA PHE A 955 8.81 2.66 4.27
C PHE A 955 9.60 2.14 5.48
N GLN A 956 9.88 2.99 6.47
CA GLN A 956 10.62 2.63 7.68
C GLN A 956 9.75 2.56 8.95
N GLY A 957 8.44 2.80 8.84
CA GLY A 957 7.52 2.74 9.97
C GLY A 957 7.87 3.70 11.11
N SER A 958 7.45 3.36 12.33
CA SER A 958 7.59 4.24 13.49
C SER A 958 8.99 4.38 14.06
N PHE A 959 9.83 3.34 13.97
CA PHE A 959 11.13 3.30 14.64
C PHE A 959 12.28 3.88 13.81
N GLY A 960 12.05 4.15 12.53
CA GLY A 960 13.00 4.83 11.67
C GLY A 960 14.06 3.94 11.03
N ASP A 961 15.30 4.41 10.92
CA ASP A 961 16.27 3.78 10.03
C ASP A 961 16.48 2.29 10.34
N GLY A 962 16.36 1.43 9.31
CA GLY A 962 16.44 -0.02 9.44
C GLY A 962 15.18 -0.73 9.95
N SER A 963 14.10 0.01 10.24
CA SER A 963 12.77 -0.52 10.56
C SER A 963 11.89 -0.61 9.30
N TRP A 964 10.66 -1.11 9.44
CA TRP A 964 9.67 -1.25 8.37
C TRP A 964 8.23 -1.08 8.91
N PRO A 965 7.22 -0.81 8.05
CA PRO A 965 5.81 -0.93 8.39
C PRO A 965 5.49 -2.33 8.92
N THR A 966 5.06 -2.44 10.18
CA THR A 966 4.87 -3.75 10.82
C THR A 966 3.45 -4.31 10.72
N TRP A 967 2.57 -3.61 9.98
CA TRP A 967 1.17 -3.99 9.78
C TRP A 967 0.92 -4.18 8.29
N ILE A 968 0.14 -5.20 7.96
CA ILE A 968 -0.31 -5.50 6.60
C ILE A 968 -1.83 -5.53 6.59
N ASP A 969 -2.42 -4.78 5.67
CA ASP A 969 -3.86 -4.75 5.44
C ASP A 969 -4.17 -5.13 3.99
N LEU A 970 -4.58 -6.37 3.80
CA LEU A 970 -5.03 -6.94 2.53
C LEU A 970 -6.55 -7.07 2.49
N SER A 971 -7.28 -6.38 3.37
CA SER A 971 -8.75 -6.51 3.44
C SER A 971 -9.46 -5.91 2.22
N LEU A 972 -8.75 -5.16 1.38
CA LEU A 972 -9.25 -4.64 0.10
C LEU A 972 -8.88 -5.54 -1.08
N GLN A 973 -8.22 -6.66 -0.80
CA GLN A 973 -7.60 -7.55 -1.77
C GLN A 973 -8.13 -8.98 -1.55
N PRO A 974 -9.38 -9.27 -1.97
CA PRO A 974 -10.10 -10.51 -1.63
C PRO A 974 -9.39 -11.79 -2.13
N ASN A 975 -8.60 -11.68 -3.19
CA ASN A 975 -7.81 -12.78 -3.75
C ASN A 975 -6.65 -13.22 -2.84
N PHE A 976 -6.21 -12.37 -1.90
CA PHE A 976 -5.16 -12.70 -0.96
C PHE A 976 -5.74 -13.24 0.35
N ARG A 977 -5.76 -14.58 0.46
CA ARG A 977 -6.15 -15.29 1.70
C ARG A 977 -4.97 -15.51 2.67
N SER A 978 -3.76 -15.08 2.32
CA SER A 978 -2.55 -15.20 3.16
C SER A 978 -1.45 -14.29 2.62
N LEU A 979 -0.25 -14.39 3.18
CA LEU A 979 0.95 -13.70 2.68
C LEU A 979 1.61 -14.44 1.48
N LYS A 980 0.89 -15.37 0.85
CA LYS A 980 1.40 -16.17 -0.27
C LYS A 980 1.88 -15.31 -1.43
N GLY A 981 3.11 -15.57 -1.86
CA GLY A 981 3.73 -14.90 -3.00
C GLY A 981 4.18 -13.46 -2.77
N LEU A 982 4.07 -12.92 -1.56
CA LEU A 982 4.59 -11.59 -1.21
C LEU A 982 6.07 -11.64 -0.85
N GLU A 983 6.86 -10.72 -1.39
CA GLU A 983 8.29 -10.56 -1.06
C GLU A 983 8.46 -9.78 0.26
N LEU A 984 8.49 -10.49 1.39
CA LEU A 984 8.56 -9.90 2.74
C LEU A 984 9.99 -9.84 3.31
N ALA A 985 10.99 -10.33 2.57
CA ALA A 985 12.35 -10.54 3.06
C ALA A 985 12.37 -11.31 4.41
N ASN A 986 13.24 -10.92 5.33
CA ASN A 986 13.33 -11.53 6.66
C ASN A 986 12.39 -10.90 7.69
N LYS A 987 11.50 -9.99 7.27
CA LYS A 987 10.67 -9.16 8.15
C LYS A 987 9.51 -9.95 8.75
N VAL A 988 9.03 -9.47 9.90
CA VAL A 988 7.90 -10.05 10.66
C VAL A 988 6.86 -8.96 10.96
N PHE A 989 5.61 -9.36 11.21
CA PHE A 989 4.47 -8.45 11.27
C PHE A 989 3.63 -8.66 12.53
N TYR A 990 3.23 -7.56 13.16
CA TYR A 990 2.40 -7.56 14.36
C TYR A 990 0.91 -7.62 14.05
N ASN A 991 0.49 -7.21 12.85
CA ASN A 991 -0.92 -7.28 12.46
C ASN A 991 -1.02 -7.64 10.98
N LEU A 992 -1.92 -8.58 10.69
CA LEU A 992 -2.36 -8.94 9.36
C LEU A 992 -3.89 -8.83 9.34
N LYS A 993 -4.42 -7.97 8.47
CA LYS A 993 -5.85 -7.91 8.18
C LYS A 993 -6.13 -8.51 6.81
N LEU A 994 -7.09 -9.44 6.73
CA LEU A 994 -7.50 -10.11 5.49
C LEU A 994 -8.98 -9.88 5.20
N HIS A 995 -9.38 -10.19 3.97
CA HIS A 995 -10.78 -10.21 3.57
C HIS A 995 -11.39 -11.61 3.75
N ASN A 996 -12.59 -11.72 4.34
CA ASN A 996 -13.33 -12.99 4.42
C ASN A 996 -14.86 -12.82 4.54
N ASP A 997 -15.62 -13.31 3.57
CA ASP A 997 -17.09 -13.13 3.58
C ASP A 997 -17.87 -14.12 4.45
N SER A 998 -17.25 -15.23 4.90
CA SER A 998 -17.90 -16.27 5.73
C SER A 998 -17.51 -16.17 7.21
N GLU A 999 -18.25 -16.83 8.10
CA GLU A 999 -17.80 -17.07 9.49
C GLU A 999 -16.58 -17.99 9.57
N ILE A 1000 -16.36 -18.81 8.53
CA ILE A 1000 -15.26 -19.76 8.42
C ILE A 1000 -14.18 -19.17 7.52
N PHE A 1001 -12.99 -18.97 8.08
CA PHE A 1001 -11.79 -18.65 7.31
C PHE A 1001 -11.07 -19.94 6.90
N THR A 1002 -10.83 -20.12 5.61
CA THR A 1002 -10.26 -21.38 5.08
C THR A 1002 -8.83 -21.19 4.59
N VAL A 1003 -7.94 -22.10 5.03
CA VAL A 1003 -6.57 -22.25 4.52
C VAL A 1003 -6.36 -23.66 3.99
N THR A 1004 -5.49 -23.83 2.99
CA THR A 1004 -5.18 -25.15 2.44
C THR A 1004 -3.89 -25.69 3.07
N SER A 1005 -3.89 -26.97 3.44
CA SER A 1005 -2.75 -27.63 4.09
C SER A 1005 -1.61 -27.94 3.12
N ASP A 1006 -1.94 -28.33 1.88
CA ASP A 1006 -0.98 -28.68 0.82
C ASP A 1006 0.02 -27.53 0.53
N ASP A 1007 -0.41 -26.27 0.65
CA ASP A 1007 0.41 -25.09 0.36
C ASP A 1007 0.67 -24.21 1.58
N ILE A 1008 0.45 -24.70 2.81
CA ILE A 1008 0.62 -23.92 4.05
C ILE A 1008 2.03 -23.30 4.19
N HIS A 1009 3.05 -23.96 3.64
CA HIS A 1009 4.43 -23.45 3.62
C HIS A 1009 4.64 -22.24 2.68
N LEU A 1010 3.79 -22.07 1.67
CA LEU A 1010 3.81 -20.92 0.77
C LEU A 1010 3.02 -19.74 1.32
N GLN A 1011 2.12 -19.97 2.30
CA GLN A 1011 1.24 -18.95 2.86
C GLN A 1011 1.94 -18.00 3.85
N GLN A 1012 3.17 -18.32 4.27
CA GLN A 1012 4.06 -17.48 5.09
C GLN A 1012 3.50 -17.03 6.45
N TRP A 1013 2.75 -17.91 7.14
CA TRP A 1013 2.22 -17.65 8.48
C TRP A 1013 3.31 -17.49 9.55
N ASP A 1014 4.49 -18.07 9.32
CA ASP A 1014 5.66 -17.90 10.19
C ASP A 1014 6.12 -16.44 10.30
N LYS A 1015 5.72 -15.56 9.35
CA LYS A 1015 5.98 -14.11 9.41
C LYS A 1015 5.18 -13.39 10.49
N LEU A 1016 4.21 -14.05 11.11
CA LEU A 1016 3.46 -13.57 12.26
C LEU A 1016 4.08 -14.01 13.60
N ILE A 1017 5.20 -14.73 13.57
CA ILE A 1017 5.96 -15.05 14.79
C ILE A 1017 6.85 -13.85 15.10
N VAL A 1018 6.50 -13.09 16.15
CA VAL A 1018 7.19 -11.85 16.54
C VAL A 1018 7.85 -11.97 17.92
N ARG A 1019 8.94 -11.23 18.12
CA ARG A 1019 9.63 -11.14 19.42
C ARG A 1019 8.92 -10.16 20.35
N GLY A 1020 9.13 -10.39 21.64
CA GLY A 1020 8.66 -9.51 22.70
C GLY A 1020 7.25 -9.85 23.18
N PRO A 1021 6.72 -9.03 24.09
CA PRO A 1021 5.46 -9.32 24.74
C PRO A 1021 4.22 -9.09 23.87
N ASP A 1022 4.29 -8.14 22.95
CA ASP A 1022 3.25 -7.93 21.96
C ASP A 1022 3.36 -9.07 20.95
N ARG A 1023 2.25 -9.75 20.71
CA ARG A 1023 2.15 -10.86 19.76
C ARG A 1023 1.39 -10.41 18.52
N ALA A 1024 1.60 -11.11 17.42
CA ALA A 1024 0.89 -10.81 16.20
C ALA A 1024 -0.61 -11.02 16.36
N LYS A 1025 -1.39 -10.33 15.53
CA LYS A 1025 -2.84 -10.48 15.46
C LYS A 1025 -3.27 -10.68 14.01
N LEU A 1026 -4.18 -11.61 13.81
CA LEU A 1026 -4.91 -11.78 12.57
C LEU A 1026 -6.29 -11.16 12.77
N THR A 1027 -6.72 -10.30 11.85
CA THR A 1027 -8.05 -9.70 11.85
C THR A 1027 -8.68 -9.80 10.46
N PHE A 1028 -10.00 -9.61 10.41
CA PHE A 1028 -10.76 -9.64 9.17
C PHE A 1028 -11.59 -8.36 9.04
N ASP A 1029 -11.94 -7.98 7.81
CA ASP A 1029 -12.94 -6.95 7.56
C ASP A 1029 -14.35 -7.37 7.99
N ASN A 1030 -14.66 -8.65 7.87
CA ASN A 1030 -15.85 -9.25 8.43
C ASN A 1030 -15.65 -9.57 9.93
N PRO A 1031 -16.41 -8.94 10.84
CA PRO A 1031 -16.28 -9.16 12.28
C PRO A 1031 -16.83 -10.52 12.75
N ASN A 1032 -17.56 -11.25 11.89
CA ASN A 1032 -18.22 -12.51 12.27
C ASN A 1032 -17.33 -13.74 12.08
N VAL A 1033 -16.11 -13.58 11.54
CA VAL A 1033 -15.16 -14.68 11.41
C VAL A 1033 -14.83 -15.24 12.80
N ASN A 1034 -15.16 -16.50 13.03
CA ASN A 1034 -15.00 -17.16 14.33
C ASN A 1034 -14.42 -18.58 14.22
N ALA A 1035 -14.24 -19.09 13.01
CA ALA A 1035 -13.75 -20.44 12.78
C ALA A 1035 -12.63 -20.46 11.74
N LEU A 1036 -11.69 -21.38 11.95
CA LEU A 1036 -10.61 -21.69 11.01
C LEU A 1036 -10.87 -23.07 10.41
N TYR A 1037 -10.75 -23.21 9.09
CA TYR A 1037 -10.78 -24.50 8.40
C TYR A 1037 -9.44 -24.75 7.73
N ILE A 1038 -8.74 -25.82 8.16
CA ILE A 1038 -7.55 -26.32 7.48
C ILE A 1038 -7.98 -27.45 6.54
N LYS A 1039 -8.17 -27.09 5.28
CA LYS A 1039 -8.59 -28.01 4.19
C LYS A 1039 -7.43 -28.85 3.69
N GLY A 1040 -7.67 -30.12 3.41
CA GLY A 1040 -6.73 -31.08 2.86
C GLY A 1040 -6.32 -32.20 3.84
N LEU A 1041 -5.50 -33.12 3.34
CA LEU A 1041 -5.15 -34.37 4.04
C LEU A 1041 -3.83 -34.22 4.80
N ALA A 1042 -3.73 -34.86 5.98
CA ALA A 1042 -2.48 -34.88 6.76
C ALA A 1042 -1.28 -35.37 5.95
N TYR A 1043 -1.52 -36.37 5.10
CA TYR A 1043 -0.54 -36.94 4.17
C TYR A 1043 0.18 -35.88 3.30
N ASN A 1044 -0.52 -34.80 2.94
CA ASN A 1044 -0.02 -33.74 2.07
C ASN A 1044 0.69 -32.60 2.81
N LEU A 1045 0.75 -32.62 4.15
CA LEU A 1045 1.40 -31.55 4.90
C LEU A 1045 2.87 -31.41 4.47
N PRO A 1046 3.32 -30.20 4.09
CA PRO A 1046 4.69 -29.97 3.66
C PRO A 1046 5.66 -30.08 4.83
N ALA A 1047 6.96 -30.27 4.56
CA ALA A 1047 7.97 -30.21 5.62
C ALA A 1047 7.93 -28.86 6.35
N ASN A 1048 8.21 -28.87 7.65
CA ASN A 1048 8.20 -27.65 8.49
C ASN A 1048 6.83 -26.96 8.58
N TYR A 1049 5.74 -27.73 8.66
CA TYR A 1049 4.41 -27.17 8.87
C TYR A 1049 4.17 -26.60 10.29
N ASN A 1050 4.95 -27.00 11.30
CA ASN A 1050 4.76 -26.55 12.69
C ASN A 1050 4.92 -25.03 12.87
N PRO A 1051 5.99 -24.36 12.38
CA PRO A 1051 6.07 -22.90 12.46
C PRO A 1051 4.94 -22.16 11.74
N GLN A 1052 4.43 -22.71 10.64
CA GLN A 1052 3.30 -22.11 9.91
C GLN A 1052 2.04 -22.14 10.79
N PHE A 1053 1.69 -23.30 11.35
CA PHE A 1053 0.57 -23.39 12.29
C PHE A 1053 0.81 -22.59 13.57
N PHE A 1054 2.06 -22.48 14.04
CA PHE A 1054 2.37 -21.68 15.23
C PHE A 1054 2.03 -20.21 15.00
N GLY A 1055 2.49 -19.61 13.89
CA GLY A 1055 2.17 -18.22 13.54
C GLY A 1055 0.68 -17.99 13.30
N LEU A 1056 0.01 -18.91 12.58
CA LEU A 1056 -1.44 -18.82 12.33
C LEU A 1056 -2.26 -18.92 13.62
N PHE A 1057 -1.95 -19.87 14.50
CA PHE A 1057 -2.69 -20.07 15.74
C PHE A 1057 -2.38 -18.97 16.77
N GLU A 1058 -1.13 -18.52 16.86
CA GLU A 1058 -0.77 -17.40 17.75
C GLU A 1058 -1.52 -16.12 17.35
N ALA A 1059 -1.52 -15.79 16.04
CA ALA A 1059 -2.16 -14.59 15.54
C ALA A 1059 -3.71 -14.67 15.57
N GLY A 1060 -4.26 -15.85 15.31
CA GLY A 1060 -5.70 -16.11 15.26
C GLY A 1060 -6.35 -16.48 16.60
N LYS A 1061 -5.58 -16.61 17.69
CA LYS A 1061 -6.08 -17.11 19.00
C LYS A 1061 -7.23 -16.30 19.61
N ASP A 1062 -7.36 -15.03 19.23
CA ASP A 1062 -8.41 -14.14 19.73
C ASP A 1062 -9.59 -14.01 18.74
N VAL A 1063 -9.51 -14.70 17.58
CA VAL A 1063 -10.53 -14.72 16.52
C VAL A 1063 -11.20 -16.10 16.44
N PHE A 1064 -10.43 -17.18 16.43
CA PHE A 1064 -10.95 -18.51 16.17
C PHE A 1064 -11.35 -19.26 17.44
N ASP A 1065 -12.63 -19.63 17.52
CA ASP A 1065 -13.18 -20.49 18.57
C ASP A 1065 -13.22 -21.97 18.15
N THR A 1066 -13.27 -22.25 16.85
CA THR A 1066 -13.39 -23.62 16.29
C THR A 1066 -12.34 -23.86 15.20
N LEU A 1067 -11.73 -25.05 15.20
CA LEU A 1067 -10.87 -25.52 14.11
C LEU A 1067 -11.53 -26.68 13.38
N TYR A 1068 -11.82 -26.52 12.09
CA TYR A 1068 -12.30 -27.57 11.21
C TYR A 1068 -11.16 -28.24 10.43
N VAL A 1069 -11.28 -29.55 10.21
CA VAL A 1069 -10.37 -30.37 9.39
C VAL A 1069 -11.14 -31.45 8.64
N ASP A 1070 -10.53 -32.02 7.59
CA ASP A 1070 -11.22 -33.02 6.73
C ASP A 1070 -11.32 -34.41 7.33
N ASN A 1071 -10.39 -34.82 8.20
CA ASN A 1071 -10.36 -36.18 8.75
C ASN A 1071 -9.61 -36.28 10.07
N GLN A 1072 -9.71 -37.47 10.68
CA GLN A 1072 -9.05 -37.78 11.95
C GLN A 1072 -7.51 -37.73 11.84
N ALA A 1073 -6.93 -38.13 10.71
CA ALA A 1073 -5.48 -38.07 10.52
C ALA A 1073 -4.95 -36.62 10.58
N MET A 1074 -5.66 -35.65 10.00
CA MET A 1074 -5.31 -34.22 10.08
C MET A 1074 -5.46 -33.68 11.49
N LYS A 1075 -6.55 -34.06 12.18
CA LYS A 1075 -6.74 -33.74 13.60
C LYS A 1075 -5.56 -34.22 14.44
N ASP A 1076 -5.17 -35.48 14.30
CA ASP A 1076 -4.05 -36.06 15.06
C ASP A 1076 -2.72 -35.39 14.71
N ALA A 1077 -2.48 -35.10 13.43
CA ALA A 1077 -1.29 -34.40 12.97
C ALA A 1077 -1.15 -33.01 13.61
N ILE A 1078 -2.24 -32.24 13.67
CA ILE A 1078 -2.28 -30.91 14.30
C ILE A 1078 -2.13 -31.02 15.81
N MET A 1079 -2.83 -31.95 16.48
CA MET A 1079 -2.74 -32.13 17.94
C MET A 1079 -1.33 -32.47 18.42
N ASN A 1080 -0.52 -33.11 17.56
CA ASN A 1080 0.86 -33.45 17.84
C ASN A 1080 1.86 -32.28 17.64
N THR A 1081 1.41 -31.12 17.15
CA THR A 1081 2.26 -29.93 16.97
C THR A 1081 2.51 -29.16 18.27
N GLN A 1082 3.59 -28.37 18.30
CA GLN A 1082 3.78 -27.37 19.35
C GLN A 1082 2.69 -26.31 19.30
N ALA A 1083 2.31 -25.88 18.09
CA ALA A 1083 1.28 -24.86 17.88
C ALA A 1083 -0.02 -25.21 18.62
N TRP A 1084 -0.51 -26.45 18.47
CA TRP A 1084 -1.72 -26.89 19.17
C TRP A 1084 -1.52 -26.99 20.69
N ARG A 1085 -0.36 -27.49 21.16
CA ARG A 1085 -0.08 -27.53 22.60
C ARG A 1085 -0.02 -26.12 23.23
N SER A 1086 0.45 -25.13 22.48
CA SER A 1086 0.58 -23.75 22.93
C SER A 1086 -0.73 -22.96 22.85
N PHE A 1087 -1.54 -23.17 21.81
CA PHE A 1087 -2.68 -22.30 21.50
C PHE A 1087 -4.02 -23.03 21.39
N GLY A 1088 -4.04 -24.36 21.42
CA GLY A 1088 -5.25 -25.18 21.27
C GLY A 1088 -6.34 -24.88 22.31
N SER A 1089 -5.96 -24.41 23.50
CA SER A 1089 -6.90 -23.98 24.54
C SER A 1089 -7.70 -22.72 24.18
N HIS A 1090 -7.25 -21.94 23.18
CA HIS A 1090 -7.99 -20.78 22.69
C HIS A 1090 -9.14 -21.17 21.75
N PHE A 1091 -9.06 -22.33 21.11
CA PHE A 1091 -10.16 -22.91 20.33
C PHE A 1091 -11.18 -23.52 21.29
N ARG A 1092 -12.09 -22.70 21.82
CA ARG A 1092 -13.12 -23.08 22.80
C ARG A 1092 -13.94 -24.32 22.41
N ASN A 1093 -14.15 -24.53 21.11
CA ASN A 1093 -14.91 -25.66 20.55
C ASN A 1093 -14.02 -26.81 20.05
N GLY A 1094 -12.70 -26.71 20.23
CA GLY A 1094 -11.72 -27.72 19.83
C GLY A 1094 -11.62 -27.94 18.31
N ILE A 1095 -11.08 -29.11 17.93
CA ILE A 1095 -10.98 -29.56 16.53
C ILE A 1095 -12.19 -30.41 16.16
N ARG A 1096 -12.94 -29.99 15.12
CA ARG A 1096 -14.08 -30.69 14.53
C ARG A 1096 -13.70 -31.25 13.16
N ILE A 1097 -14.16 -32.45 12.87
CA ILE A 1097 -14.02 -33.05 11.54
C ILE A 1097 -15.27 -32.68 10.74
N ILE A 1098 -15.10 -32.12 9.55
CA ILE A 1098 -16.22 -31.88 8.64
C ILE A 1098 -16.65 -33.25 8.10
N GLU A 1099 -17.87 -33.68 8.41
CA GLU A 1099 -18.44 -34.87 7.80
C GLU A 1099 -18.75 -34.54 6.33
N SER A 1100 -17.86 -34.91 5.43
CA SER A 1100 -18.14 -34.87 4.00
C SER A 1100 -19.28 -35.85 3.71
N SER A 1101 -20.47 -35.33 3.38
CA SER A 1101 -21.49 -36.14 2.74
C SER A 1101 -20.92 -36.62 1.41
N ASN A 1102 -20.62 -37.92 1.33
CA ASN A 1102 -20.31 -38.61 0.09
C ASN A 1102 -21.52 -38.51 -0.85
N ASN A 1103 -21.57 -37.49 -1.69
CA ASN A 1103 -22.37 -37.47 -2.90
C ASN A 1103 -21.55 -36.84 -4.03
N ASP A 1104 -20.74 -37.68 -4.67
CA ASP A 1104 -20.23 -37.46 -6.02
C ASP A 1104 -21.45 -37.44 -6.97
N ASN A 1105 -22.10 -36.28 -7.11
CA ASN A 1105 -22.89 -35.83 -8.27
C ASN A 1105 -23.67 -34.54 -7.94
N SER A 1106 -22.96 -33.43 -7.72
CA SER A 1106 -23.48 -32.09 -8.02
C SER A 1106 -22.34 -31.08 -7.84
N GLY A 1107 -21.84 -30.55 -8.97
CA GLY A 1107 -21.12 -29.29 -8.97
C GLY A 1107 -22.13 -28.18 -8.69
N ASP A 1108 -22.25 -27.80 -7.42
CA ASP A 1108 -22.70 -26.50 -6.94
C ASP A 1108 -22.80 -26.58 -5.40
N LEU A 1109 -21.67 -26.31 -4.76
CA LEU A 1109 -21.61 -25.91 -3.35
C LEU A 1109 -20.60 -24.76 -3.27
N ASP A 1110 -20.96 -23.67 -3.94
CA ASP A 1110 -20.53 -22.33 -3.58
C ASP A 1110 -21.78 -21.59 -3.09
N ASN A 1111 -21.68 -20.95 -1.93
CA ASN A 1111 -22.74 -20.28 -1.14
C ASN A 1111 -23.62 -21.16 -0.24
N GLY A 1112 -23.22 -21.27 1.04
CA GLY A 1112 -24.17 -21.58 2.11
C GLY A 1112 -23.62 -22.41 3.28
N ILE A 1113 -22.60 -21.91 4.00
CA ILE A 1113 -22.41 -22.14 5.44
C ILE A 1113 -21.98 -20.83 6.09
#